data_AF-A0A938I5C5-F1
#
_entry.id   AF-A0A938I5C5-F1
#
_cell.length_a   1.000
_cell.length_b   1.000
_cell.length_c   1.000
_cell.angle_alpha   90.00
_cell.angle_beta   90.00
_cell.angle_gamma   90.00
#
_symmetry.space_group_name_H-M   'P 1'
#
loop_
_entity.id
_entity.type
_entity.pdbx_description
1 polymer ?
#
loop_
_entity_poly.entity_id
_entity_poly.type
_entity_poly.pdbx_seq_one_letter_code
_entity_poly.pdbx_strand_id
1 'polypeptide(L)'
;MNTQQASFPIADRPNRWLAQVLVLFFGLSFACAANADDHIEGFEDEQPSWKLRRSDTTLEKNSQQTRLTNSKLAFRGNGVEQFVFRTTGSPTQLVLDHELPMAQAIDDLKLRLHVRATGGAIRIGLRVVFPQQSDPRAPAKPLKAVLYGDSYTKVGSWQELKVGTSTKALQEERRRLRAEMRPTTLDLDQAVVDRVVLEMSLDTGKTELLIDELQFGPLAKPVTQRSIQLAQNAEEIARWPVSFQLDRLSVDGKPFFLRMLPYHGERVEDLRDAGFNVVWIPEASDLELQRSLKQHGLWGMAAPPQLQGSTGGSLNHESAGLLPIPRVWDNLLAFNLGVAVSPEAQRNVLQWVSQVKSADRERHRPIMIDVTGGERIYSRNTEMLGTSRHMFNSTMTFKNYRESLDQHRKLARPGTFLFTWLPTEPLPDIAQQRQAAGRIPIIIEPEQIFLGAHSALAAGCRGLGFSLNESLDANVPGASERRLAIGLLNAELALLEDFLAAGTLVEQRPFAISAPSGSNLRSHDVAFRNSAISRAEKEARLAAYKSDVLRERRIRSELEAAVFRTDKATLLLPIWYEDDAQFVPGQLAAPGATIDVASVPETAFAYEVTTTRITPLSSEPIPGGRKVKLPAFDTTAAIIVTSDSSLIADLKRKMETLQAQSARNWIELAKAKLNRVQIADDELTKLGAGQPDAPQLLAQARANIQKAEGIFPGDALDRAIALAREAGQRKSPNSADVVQLRKRFDEAARYSQTAMQWLRILQKAHWETATHRLKSPVGSPHTLCFQTLPDHWRLIETLGKSATRASENLLTNGDFEVLDFPTLLRLGWQSAPTTLPTGVRAAVQILNATGRDGRCLRLVVAPDTNNDSPSMLDTPLITLSAPPIAVQAGQVLHISGWVRVASAITGSFDGVTLSDNFTGRSGAWHWQEKREWQRFEMLREAYQDGLFALTITMHGLGDVQFDHLEVIAHDPPGESRLATHTESATEPESRAGRFDLWKHLPKLPQRTK
;
A
#
# COMPACT_ATOMS: atom_id res chain seq x y z
N MET A 1 28.90 -48.71 65.17
CA MET A 1 27.85 -49.30 66.04
C MET A 1 27.99 -48.61 67.37
N ASN A 2 26.90 -48.18 68.02
CA ASN A 2 26.89 -47.18 69.11
C ASN A 2 26.88 -45.73 68.54
N THR A 3 26.29 -44.68 69.12
CA THR A 3 25.76 -44.44 70.49
C THR A 3 25.08 -43.06 70.51
N GLN A 4 24.05 -42.91 71.37
CA GLN A 4 23.78 -41.80 72.32
C GLN A 4 23.92 -40.31 71.89
N GLN A 5 22.82 -39.53 71.97
CA GLN A 5 22.44 -38.62 73.09
C GLN A 5 23.37 -37.41 73.31
N ALA A 6 22.82 -36.18 73.25
CA ALA A 6 22.71 -35.26 74.39
C ALA A 6 22.36 -33.80 74.00
N SER A 7 21.62 -33.19 74.92
CA SER A 7 21.13 -31.82 75.11
C SER A 7 22.16 -30.81 75.65
N PHE A 8 22.02 -29.50 75.29
CA PHE A 8 22.32 -28.20 75.99
C PHE A 8 23.67 -28.05 76.78
N PRO A 9 24.15 -26.87 77.29
CA PRO A 9 23.90 -25.42 77.07
C PRO A 9 25.17 -24.49 77.04
N ILE A 10 24.96 -23.17 76.88
CA ILE A 10 25.54 -21.97 77.57
C ILE A 10 27.06 -21.78 77.86
N ALA A 11 27.52 -20.57 77.48
CA ALA A 11 28.54 -19.65 78.07
C ALA A 11 30.07 -19.83 77.91
N ASP A 12 30.66 -18.63 77.73
CA ASP A 12 31.94 -18.10 78.18
C ASP A 12 33.22 -18.11 77.30
N ARG A 13 33.67 -16.86 77.10
CA ARG A 13 34.92 -16.24 76.61
C ARG A 13 36.21 -16.90 77.15
N PRO A 14 37.45 -16.69 76.59
CA PRO A 14 38.00 -15.34 76.29
C PRO A 14 39.13 -15.18 75.22
N ASN A 15 39.48 -13.90 75.04
CA ASN A 15 40.77 -13.27 74.64
C ASN A 15 41.39 -13.56 73.26
N ARG A 16 41.43 -12.56 72.34
CA ARG A 16 42.23 -11.32 72.38
C ARG A 16 43.74 -11.63 72.40
N TRP A 17 44.46 -11.30 71.32
CA TRP A 17 45.79 -10.63 71.37
C TRP A 17 46.53 -10.40 70.03
N LEU A 18 45.92 -10.55 68.83
CA LEU A 18 46.73 -10.42 67.59
C LEU A 18 46.18 -9.57 66.43
N ALA A 19 45.01 -8.94 66.53
CA ALA A 19 44.48 -8.12 65.43
C ALA A 19 44.13 -6.66 65.78
N GLN A 20 44.37 -6.21 67.02
CA GLN A 20 43.96 -4.87 67.50
C GLN A 20 45.05 -3.79 67.49
N VAL A 21 46.26 -4.05 66.98
CA VAL A 21 47.35 -3.04 66.96
C VAL A 21 47.48 -2.30 65.62
N LEU A 22 46.88 -2.80 64.53
CA LEU A 22 47.01 -2.17 63.19
C LEU A 22 45.82 -1.29 62.76
N VAL A 23 44.75 -1.21 63.56
CA VAL A 23 43.54 -0.41 63.24
C VAL A 23 43.45 0.89 64.07
N LEU A 24 44.34 1.10 65.04
CA LEU A 24 44.25 2.21 66.01
C LEU A 24 45.24 3.37 65.78
N PHE A 25 46.00 3.38 64.67
CA PHE A 25 46.89 4.50 64.32
C PHE A 25 46.47 5.33 63.09
N PHE A 26 45.29 5.09 62.52
CA PHE A 26 44.70 5.93 61.47
C PHE A 26 43.34 6.52 61.85
N GLY A 27 43.06 6.65 63.15
CA GLY A 27 41.87 7.29 63.68
C GLY A 27 42.18 8.62 64.33
N LEU A 28 42.61 9.63 63.55
CA LEU A 28 42.60 11.07 63.88
C LEU A 28 43.30 11.89 62.77
N SER A 29 42.74 11.90 61.56
CA SER A 29 42.92 12.96 60.54
C SER A 29 42.13 12.61 59.27
N PHE A 30 40.81 12.64 59.36
CA PHE A 30 39.97 12.97 58.20
C PHE A 30 39.01 14.06 58.65
N ALA A 31 39.58 15.24 58.93
CA ALA A 31 38.84 16.46 58.69
C ALA A 31 38.44 16.42 57.21
N CYS A 32 37.14 16.36 56.97
CA CYS A 32 36.54 16.33 55.65
C CYS A 32 36.92 17.64 54.94
N ALA A 33 38.03 17.64 54.19
CA ALA A 33 38.24 18.60 53.14
C ALA A 33 37.26 18.22 52.02
N ALA A 34 36.07 18.81 52.03
CA ALA A 34 35.18 18.81 50.88
C ALA A 34 35.90 19.60 49.77
N ASN A 35 36.65 18.90 48.92
CA ASN A 35 37.12 19.48 47.67
C ASN A 35 35.87 19.73 46.81
N ALA A 36 35.56 21.00 46.62
CA ALA A 36 34.60 21.46 45.63
C ALA A 36 35.16 21.15 44.23
N ASP A 37 34.61 20.14 43.57
CA ASP A 37 34.88 19.90 42.15
C ASP A 37 34.10 20.95 41.33
N ASP A 38 34.80 21.67 40.46
CA ASP A 38 34.21 22.54 39.43
C ASP A 38 34.28 21.83 38.07
N HIS A 39 33.21 21.93 37.28
CA HIS A 39 33.20 21.51 35.88
C HIS A 39 33.56 22.69 34.98
N ILE A 40 34.56 22.48 34.12
CA ILE A 40 35.04 23.47 33.16
C ILE A 40 34.94 22.84 31.76
N GLU A 41 34.27 23.51 30.85
CA GLU A 41 34.15 23.15 29.43
C GLU A 41 34.72 24.30 28.58
N GLY A 42 35.78 23.99 27.83
CA GLY A 42 36.55 24.94 27.01
C GLY A 42 36.26 24.82 25.51
N PHE A 43 35.35 23.94 25.08
CA PHE A 43 34.88 23.83 23.70
C PHE A 43 35.97 23.51 22.65
N GLU A 44 37.05 22.82 23.05
CA GLU A 44 38.20 22.48 22.18
C GLU A 44 38.00 21.24 21.29
N ASP A 45 37.05 20.36 21.61
CA ASP A 45 36.76 19.15 20.83
C ASP A 45 36.03 19.47 19.51
N GLU A 46 36.07 18.61 18.48
CA GLU A 46 35.43 18.91 17.18
C GLU A 46 33.89 18.79 17.17
N GLN A 47 33.27 18.16 18.18
CA GLN A 47 31.81 17.94 18.21
C GLN A 47 31.05 19.06 18.95
N PRO A 48 29.98 19.63 18.36
CA PRO A 48 29.16 20.63 19.05
C PRO A 48 28.40 20.04 20.24
N SER A 49 28.30 20.78 21.35
CA SER A 49 27.70 20.31 22.60
C SER A 49 26.37 21.00 22.94
N TRP A 50 26.10 22.18 22.40
CA TRP A 50 24.81 22.85 22.55
C TRP A 50 23.76 22.27 21.59
N LYS A 51 22.48 22.31 21.95
CA LYS A 51 21.40 21.81 21.08
C LYS A 51 20.25 22.81 21.03
N LEU A 52 19.68 23.02 19.85
CA LEU A 52 18.46 23.81 19.67
C LEU A 52 17.24 22.97 20.08
N ARG A 53 16.56 23.36 21.16
CA ARG A 53 15.41 22.63 21.74
C ARG A 53 14.06 23.11 21.23
N ARG A 54 13.91 24.42 21.06
CA ARG A 54 12.64 25.05 20.65
C ARG A 54 12.93 26.18 19.69
N SER A 55 12.13 26.24 18.63
CA SER A 55 12.07 27.35 17.69
C SER A 55 10.64 27.52 17.23
N ASP A 56 10.17 28.75 17.13
CA ASP A 56 8.98 29.05 16.35
C ASP A 56 9.30 28.91 14.84
N THR A 57 8.29 28.64 14.00
CA THR A 57 8.38 28.09 12.62
C THR A 57 9.03 28.99 11.55
N THR A 58 9.81 30.00 11.93
CA THR A 58 10.32 31.09 11.07
C THR A 58 11.83 31.05 10.79
N LEU A 59 12.53 29.99 11.22
CA LEU A 59 13.93 29.76 10.85
C LEU A 59 14.06 29.23 9.42
N GLU A 60 14.96 29.82 8.63
CA GLU A 60 15.34 29.24 7.34
C GLU A 60 16.04 27.89 7.53
N LYS A 61 15.83 26.93 6.61
CA LYS A 61 16.47 25.60 6.59
C LYS A 61 18.02 25.62 6.60
N ASN A 62 18.65 26.79 6.48
CA ASN A 62 20.10 27.00 6.42
C ASN A 62 20.72 27.52 7.74
N SER A 63 20.04 27.43 8.89
CA SER A 63 20.68 27.71 10.18
C SER A 63 21.78 26.68 10.44
N GLN A 64 23.03 27.13 10.55
CA GLN A 64 24.20 26.27 10.73
C GLN A 64 24.70 26.35 12.17
N GLN A 65 24.89 25.19 12.77
CA GLN A 65 25.65 25.01 14.00
C GLN A 65 26.99 24.39 13.61
N THR A 66 28.08 24.99 14.06
CA THR A 66 29.42 24.48 13.77
C THR A 66 30.32 24.83 14.93
N ARG A 67 31.22 23.92 15.29
CA ARG A 67 32.32 24.25 16.18
C ARG A 67 33.51 24.66 15.34
N LEU A 68 34.09 25.82 15.65
CA LEU A 68 35.20 26.38 14.89
C LEU A 68 36.48 26.29 15.71
N THR A 69 37.54 25.75 15.11
CA THR A 69 38.90 25.92 15.62
C THR A 69 39.48 27.22 15.05
N ASN A 70 39.33 28.32 15.77
CA ASN A 70 39.83 29.62 15.35
C ASN A 70 40.18 30.50 16.57
N SER A 71 41.48 30.62 16.85
CA SER A 71 42.03 31.43 17.94
C SER A 71 41.69 32.92 17.87
N LYS A 72 41.26 33.44 16.70
CA LYS A 72 40.80 34.84 16.57
C LYS A 72 39.33 35.04 16.94
N LEU A 73 38.55 33.95 16.96
CA LEU A 73 37.12 33.98 17.31
C LEU A 73 36.86 33.48 18.73
N ALA A 74 37.69 32.55 19.23
CA ALA A 74 37.64 32.05 20.60
C ALA A 74 37.89 33.15 21.63
N PHE A 75 37.21 33.06 22.77
CA PHE A 75 37.49 33.90 23.94
C PHE A 75 38.76 33.41 24.64
N ARG A 76 38.95 32.09 24.74
CA ARG A 76 40.16 31.45 25.28
C ARG A 76 40.45 30.15 24.53
N GLY A 77 41.73 29.83 24.35
CA GLY A 77 42.13 28.63 23.60
C GLY A 77 41.93 28.79 22.08
N ASN A 78 41.57 27.70 21.41
CA ASN A 78 41.38 27.65 19.96
C ASN A 78 39.94 27.27 19.56
N GLY A 79 39.15 26.71 20.47
CA GLY A 79 37.78 26.26 20.21
C GLY A 79 36.73 27.32 20.50
N VAL A 80 35.69 27.40 19.65
CA VAL A 80 34.49 28.19 19.94
C VAL A 80 33.27 27.55 19.29
N GLU A 81 32.15 27.52 20.00
CA GLU A 81 30.90 27.02 19.43
C GLU A 81 30.11 28.16 18.79
N GLN A 82 29.81 28.03 17.49
CA GLN A 82 29.15 29.06 16.68
C GLN A 82 27.78 28.60 16.22
N PHE A 83 26.79 29.49 16.38
CA PHE A 83 25.48 29.40 15.75
C PHE A 83 25.27 30.58 14.81
N VAL A 84 24.83 30.29 13.60
CA VAL A 84 24.40 31.31 12.63
C VAL A 84 22.93 31.10 12.31
N PHE A 85 22.11 32.02 12.82
CA PHE A 85 20.67 32.05 12.60
C PHE A 85 20.31 33.00 11.46
N ARG A 86 19.34 32.60 10.63
CA ARG A 86 18.70 33.45 9.62
C ARG A 86 17.18 33.39 9.81
N THR A 87 16.59 34.53 10.11
CA THR A 87 15.15 34.69 10.39
C THR A 87 14.50 35.54 9.30
N THR A 88 13.34 35.10 8.81
CA THR A 88 12.50 35.88 7.88
C THR A 88 11.16 36.17 8.56
N GLY A 89 10.72 37.44 8.56
CA GLY A 89 9.38 37.81 9.05
C GLY A 89 9.31 38.39 10.48
N SER A 90 8.75 37.67 11.45
CA SER A 90 8.49 38.18 12.82
C SER A 90 9.61 37.80 13.81
N PRO A 91 9.72 38.49 14.96
CA PRO A 91 10.67 38.12 16.01
C PRO A 91 10.49 36.64 16.41
N THR A 92 11.58 35.88 16.44
CA THR A 92 11.55 34.43 16.66
C THR A 92 12.12 34.10 18.04
N GLN A 93 11.38 33.40 18.88
CA GLN A 93 11.90 32.90 20.16
C GLN A 93 12.57 31.54 19.97
N LEU A 94 13.78 31.39 20.51
CA LEU A 94 14.56 30.17 20.48
C LEU A 94 15.06 29.80 21.88
N VAL A 95 15.25 28.51 22.09
CA VAL A 95 15.85 27.97 23.31
C VAL A 95 16.97 26.99 22.94
N LEU A 96 18.20 27.32 23.32
CA LEU A 96 19.36 26.42 23.26
C LEU A 96 19.58 25.77 24.63
N ASP A 97 20.02 24.52 24.68
CA ASP A 97 20.45 23.87 25.92
C ASP A 97 21.78 23.14 25.80
N HIS A 98 22.47 22.97 26.93
CA HIS A 98 23.71 22.20 27.06
C HIS A 98 23.65 21.33 28.30
N GLU A 99 24.16 20.10 28.18
CA GLU A 99 24.17 19.12 29.25
C GLU A 99 25.22 19.48 30.30
N LEU A 100 24.85 19.45 31.59
CA LEU A 100 25.77 19.68 32.69
C LEU A 100 25.95 18.39 33.50
N PRO A 101 27.09 18.21 34.18
CA PRO A 101 27.19 17.18 35.19
C PRO A 101 26.14 17.41 36.27
N MET A 102 25.44 16.33 36.64
CA MET A 102 24.31 16.41 37.54
C MET A 102 24.75 16.91 38.93
N ALA A 103 24.21 18.05 39.37
CA ALA A 103 24.57 18.70 40.62
C ALA A 103 23.34 19.03 41.48
N GLN A 104 23.43 18.81 42.78
CA GLN A 104 22.42 19.25 43.74
C GLN A 104 22.33 20.78 43.74
N ALA A 105 21.12 21.33 43.70
CA ALA A 105 20.89 22.76 43.77
C ALA A 105 21.19 23.27 45.19
N ILE A 106 22.41 23.75 45.41
CA ILE A 106 22.88 24.37 46.66
C ILE A 106 22.99 25.89 46.50
N ASP A 107 22.98 26.64 47.59
CA ASP A 107 23.01 28.12 47.56
C ASP A 107 24.24 28.68 46.81
N ASP A 108 25.37 27.98 46.90
CA ASP A 108 26.65 28.39 46.31
C ASP A 108 26.84 27.97 44.85
N LEU A 109 25.97 27.12 44.29
CA LEU A 109 26.12 26.59 42.93
C LEU A 109 25.90 27.69 41.89
N LYS A 110 26.94 27.96 41.11
CA LYS A 110 26.98 29.03 40.11
C LYS A 110 27.47 28.48 38.77
N LEU A 111 26.93 29.04 37.70
CA LEU A 111 27.40 28.85 36.35
C LEU A 111 27.83 30.19 35.75
N ARG A 112 28.96 30.18 35.07
CA ARG A 112 29.50 31.29 34.29
C ARG A 112 29.68 30.82 32.86
N LEU A 113 29.26 31.64 31.91
CA LEU A 113 29.37 31.34 30.48
C LEU A 113 29.77 32.60 29.72
N HIS A 114 30.76 32.51 28.84
CA HIS A 114 31.10 33.60 27.95
C HIS A 114 30.28 33.50 26.66
N VAL A 115 29.64 34.60 26.29
CA VAL A 115 28.79 34.67 25.11
C VAL A 115 29.09 35.95 24.32
N ARG A 116 29.12 35.85 23.00
CA ARG A 116 29.19 36.99 22.08
C ARG A 116 28.14 36.82 20.99
N ALA A 117 27.25 37.79 20.83
CA ALA A 117 26.21 37.74 19.81
C ALA A 117 26.15 39.05 19.02
N THR A 118 25.84 38.95 17.74
CA THR A 118 25.70 40.11 16.82
C THR A 118 24.31 40.76 16.87
N GLY A 119 23.34 40.13 17.55
CA GLY A 119 21.98 40.63 17.73
C GLY A 119 21.14 39.70 18.61
N GLY A 120 19.90 40.11 18.90
CA GLY A 120 18.95 39.35 19.71
C GLY A 120 19.09 39.53 21.23
N ALA A 121 17.98 39.37 21.95
CA ALA A 121 17.96 39.41 23.41
C ALA A 121 18.23 38.00 23.96
N ILE A 122 19.35 37.79 24.65
CA ILE A 122 19.76 36.48 25.19
C ILE A 122 19.71 36.51 26.71
N ARG A 123 19.18 35.45 27.32
CA ARG A 123 19.14 35.26 28.77
C ARG A 123 19.60 33.87 29.14
N ILE A 124 20.48 33.76 30.14
CA ILE A 124 20.95 32.47 30.65
C ILE A 124 20.02 31.92 31.72
N GLY A 125 19.89 30.61 31.80
CA GLY A 125 19.12 29.92 32.84
C GLY A 125 19.68 28.55 33.18
N LEU A 126 19.37 28.06 34.39
CA LEU A 126 19.63 26.70 34.83
C LEU A 126 18.33 25.92 34.89
N ARG A 127 18.30 24.73 34.29
CA ARG A 127 17.17 23.82 34.41
C ARG A 127 17.26 23.07 35.73
N VAL A 128 16.26 23.28 36.58
CA VAL A 128 16.10 22.59 37.86
C VAL A 128 15.03 21.53 37.72
N VAL A 129 15.36 20.31 38.10
CA VAL A 129 14.46 19.15 38.15
C VAL A 129 14.12 18.88 39.61
N PHE A 130 12.85 18.63 39.88
CA PHE A 130 12.30 18.29 41.19
C PHE A 130 11.92 16.80 41.21
N PRO A 131 12.80 15.89 41.64
CA PRO A 131 12.66 14.46 41.39
C PRO A 131 11.48 13.81 42.13
N GLN A 132 11.06 14.36 43.27
CA GLN A 132 9.97 13.84 44.09
C GLN A 132 8.60 14.42 43.74
N GLN A 133 8.54 15.38 42.82
CA GLN A 133 7.32 16.06 42.46
C GLN A 133 6.92 15.70 41.04
N SER A 134 5.77 15.07 40.88
CA SER A 134 5.17 14.87 39.56
C SER A 134 4.65 16.18 38.98
N ASP A 135 4.81 16.37 37.67
CA ASP A 135 4.19 17.46 36.93
C ASP A 135 2.66 17.19 36.79
N PRO A 136 1.78 18.06 37.31
CA PRO A 136 0.32 17.97 37.14
C PRO A 136 -0.14 17.87 35.67
N ARG A 137 0.64 18.38 34.71
CA ARG A 137 0.34 18.31 33.27
C ARG A 137 0.77 16.98 32.65
N ALA A 138 1.68 16.28 33.31
CA ALA A 138 2.24 15.00 32.89
C ALA A 138 2.61 14.16 34.14
N PRO A 139 1.65 13.47 34.77
CA PRO A 139 1.80 12.87 36.11
C PRO A 139 2.97 11.88 36.26
N ALA A 140 3.44 11.32 35.14
CA ALA A 140 4.56 10.38 35.06
C ALA A 140 5.93 11.04 34.91
N LYS A 141 6.03 12.39 34.89
CA LYS A 141 7.29 13.13 34.72
C LYS A 141 7.60 13.97 35.96
N PRO A 142 8.88 14.12 36.35
CA PRO A 142 9.25 15.04 37.41
C PRO A 142 9.04 16.49 36.94
N LEU A 143 8.61 17.36 37.86
CA LEU A 143 8.43 18.78 37.61
C LEU A 143 9.77 19.43 37.27
N LYS A 144 9.78 20.28 36.25
CA LYS A 144 10.98 21.00 35.77
C LYS A 144 10.71 22.50 35.76
N ALA A 145 11.72 23.29 36.12
CA ALA A 145 11.68 24.75 36.06
C ALA A 145 13.01 25.30 35.53
N VAL A 146 13.01 26.55 35.06
CA VAL A 146 14.23 27.24 34.63
C VAL A 146 14.46 28.43 35.55
N LEU A 147 15.59 28.43 36.25
CA LEU A 147 16.05 29.58 37.03
C LEU A 147 16.87 30.48 36.13
N TYR A 148 16.35 31.67 35.85
CA TYR A 148 17.01 32.61 34.97
C TYR A 148 17.99 33.51 35.70
N GLY A 149 19.14 33.76 35.08
CA GLY A 149 20.16 34.68 35.53
C GLY A 149 20.30 35.90 34.63
N ASP A 150 21.55 36.29 34.39
CA ASP A 150 21.93 37.48 33.64
C ASP A 150 21.38 37.47 32.20
N SER A 151 21.24 38.67 31.64
CA SER A 151 20.92 38.88 30.24
C SER A 151 22.10 39.52 29.50
N TYR A 152 22.25 39.15 28.24
CA TYR A 152 23.25 39.73 27.35
C TYR A 152 22.85 41.15 26.98
N THR A 153 23.78 42.09 27.15
CA THR A 153 23.56 43.52 26.90
C THR A 153 24.63 44.15 26.00
N LYS A 154 25.81 43.54 25.90
CA LYS A 154 26.96 44.09 25.15
C LYS A 154 27.05 43.54 23.73
N VAL A 155 26.08 43.89 22.88
CA VAL A 155 26.00 43.42 21.48
C VAL A 155 27.34 43.55 20.74
N GLY A 156 27.78 42.47 20.09
CA GLY A 156 29.01 42.38 19.32
C GLY A 156 30.28 42.12 20.14
N SER A 157 30.22 42.16 21.47
CA SER A 157 31.35 41.92 22.38
C SER A 157 31.15 40.69 23.24
N TRP A 158 32.24 40.07 23.70
CA TRP A 158 32.19 39.01 24.70
C TRP A 158 31.67 39.54 26.04
N GLN A 159 30.71 38.83 26.63
CA GLN A 159 30.16 39.10 27.95
C GLN A 159 30.06 37.80 28.74
N GLU A 160 30.50 37.85 30.00
CA GLU A 160 30.27 36.78 30.97
C GLU A 160 28.83 36.87 31.50
N LEU A 161 28.05 35.81 31.32
CA LEU A 161 26.70 35.65 31.86
C LEU A 161 26.74 34.72 33.07
N LYS A 162 26.10 35.14 34.17
CA LYS A 162 26.05 34.37 35.42
C LYS A 162 24.64 33.94 35.76
N VAL A 163 24.53 32.73 36.30
CA VAL A 163 23.30 32.19 36.88
C VAL A 163 23.66 31.28 38.05
N GLY A 164 22.81 31.18 39.06
CA GLY A 164 23.05 30.30 40.19
C GLY A 164 21.77 29.92 40.91
N THR A 165 21.86 28.94 41.79
CA THR A 165 20.71 28.40 42.53
C THR A 165 20.61 28.98 43.93
N SER A 166 20.63 30.30 44.05
CA SER A 166 20.47 30.96 45.36
C SER A 166 19.14 30.59 46.00
N THR A 167 19.12 30.50 47.33
CA THR A 167 17.95 30.21 48.15
C THR A 167 16.81 31.17 47.83
N LYS A 168 17.13 32.44 47.56
CA LYS A 168 16.16 33.46 47.14
C LYS A 168 15.53 33.13 45.79
N ALA A 169 16.33 32.79 44.78
CA ALA A 169 15.84 32.45 43.43
C ALA A 169 14.97 31.18 43.44
N LEU A 170 15.38 30.15 44.17
CA LEU A 170 14.60 28.92 44.35
C LEU A 170 13.27 29.19 45.09
N GLN A 171 13.27 30.06 46.10
CA GLN A 171 12.05 30.44 46.83
C GLN A 171 11.10 31.29 45.98
N GLU A 172 11.60 32.20 45.15
CA GLU A 172 10.81 33.01 44.22
C GLU A 172 10.14 32.12 43.16
N GLU A 173 10.90 31.20 42.54
CA GLU A 173 10.34 30.26 41.57
C GLU A 173 9.35 29.30 42.24
N ARG A 174 9.59 28.87 43.48
CA ARG A 174 8.60 28.11 44.27
C ARG A 174 7.29 28.89 44.46
N ARG A 175 7.36 30.19 44.75
CA ARG A 175 6.15 31.02 44.90
C ARG A 175 5.39 31.11 43.57
N ARG A 176 6.10 31.28 42.46
CA ARG A 176 5.53 31.29 41.11
C ARG A 176 4.85 29.96 40.77
N LEU A 177 5.55 28.84 40.93
CA LEU A 177 5.02 27.49 40.66
C LEU A 177 3.82 27.17 41.57
N ARG A 178 3.82 27.60 42.84
CA ARG A 178 2.65 27.45 43.74
C ARG A 178 1.45 28.28 43.29
N ALA A 179 1.67 29.51 42.82
CA ALA A 179 0.61 30.37 42.32
C ALA A 179 -0.02 29.81 41.04
N GLU A 180 0.79 29.21 40.17
CA GLU A 180 0.35 28.63 38.91
C GLU A 180 -0.37 27.28 39.09
N MET A 181 0.08 26.45 40.04
CA MET A 181 -0.33 25.03 40.10
C MET A 181 -1.29 24.68 41.24
N ARG A 182 -1.52 25.57 42.23
CA ARG A 182 -2.31 25.31 43.48
C ARG A 182 -1.78 24.08 44.27
N PRO A 183 -2.00 23.97 45.58
CA PRO A 183 -0.90 23.72 46.53
C PRO A 183 -0.36 22.29 46.55
N THR A 184 0.80 22.08 45.94
CA THR A 184 1.68 20.92 46.18
C THR A 184 2.90 21.34 47.02
N THR A 185 3.27 20.54 48.01
CA THR A 185 4.51 20.73 48.78
C THR A 185 5.73 20.44 47.90
N LEU A 186 6.39 21.50 47.44
CA LEU A 186 7.68 21.42 46.74
C LEU A 186 8.81 21.21 47.75
N ASP A 187 9.50 20.08 47.62
CA ASP A 187 10.76 19.77 48.30
C ASP A 187 11.89 20.44 47.52
N LEU A 188 12.54 21.41 48.16
CA LEU A 188 13.68 22.12 47.58
C LEU A 188 15.00 21.41 47.90
N ASP A 189 15.03 20.54 48.92
CA ASP A 189 16.24 19.93 49.45
C ASP A 189 16.76 18.82 48.52
N GLN A 190 15.94 18.37 47.56
CA GLN A 190 16.30 17.38 46.53
C GLN A 190 16.27 17.96 45.10
N ALA A 191 16.23 19.29 44.94
CA ALA A 191 16.27 19.92 43.64
C ALA A 191 17.65 19.70 42.97
N VAL A 192 17.65 19.34 41.68
CA VAL A 192 18.88 19.00 40.94
C VAL A 192 18.98 19.83 39.67
N VAL A 193 20.17 20.31 39.36
CA VAL A 193 20.51 20.98 38.11
C VAL A 193 21.13 19.97 37.15
N ASP A 194 20.62 19.92 35.93
CA ASP A 194 21.10 18.99 34.90
C ASP A 194 21.44 19.65 33.56
N ARG A 195 21.00 20.88 33.32
CA ARG A 195 21.27 21.62 32.09
C ARG A 195 21.39 23.12 32.29
N VAL A 196 22.15 23.76 31.42
CA VAL A 196 22.09 25.21 31.18
C VAL A 196 21.26 25.46 29.93
N VAL A 197 20.53 26.58 29.94
CA VAL A 197 19.62 27.00 28.88
C VAL A 197 19.96 28.44 28.49
N LEU A 198 19.99 28.73 27.19
CA LEU A 198 20.00 30.08 26.65
C LEU A 198 18.68 30.33 25.94
N GLU A 199 17.88 31.23 26.49
CA GLU A 199 16.66 31.71 25.86
C GLU A 199 16.99 32.96 25.06
N MET A 200 16.58 33.01 23.80
CA MET A 200 16.85 34.14 22.92
C MET A 200 15.63 34.57 22.13
N SER A 201 15.49 35.88 21.94
CA SER A 201 14.55 36.46 20.98
C SER A 201 15.36 37.09 19.85
N LEU A 202 15.21 36.53 18.65
CA LEU A 202 15.90 36.99 17.45
C LEU A 202 15.02 37.96 16.67
N ASP A 203 15.60 39.08 16.27
CA ASP A 203 15.02 39.99 15.29
C ASP A 203 15.19 39.43 13.87
N THR A 204 14.58 40.07 12.88
CA THR A 204 14.73 39.70 11.46
C THR A 204 16.15 39.93 10.96
N GLY A 205 16.72 38.93 10.28
CA GLY A 205 18.02 39.03 9.63
C GLY A 205 18.98 37.92 10.03
N LYS A 206 20.28 38.17 9.85
CA LYS A 206 21.33 37.22 10.23
C LYS A 206 21.82 37.54 11.65
N THR A 207 21.70 36.59 12.56
CA THR A 207 22.28 36.67 13.92
C THR A 207 23.30 35.57 14.10
N GLU A 208 24.52 35.95 14.44
CA GLU A 208 25.61 35.07 14.86
C GLU A 208 25.79 35.10 16.38
N LEU A 209 25.92 33.92 16.97
CA LEU A 209 26.16 33.66 18.38
C LEU A 209 27.41 32.80 18.53
N LEU A 210 28.32 33.23 19.40
CA LEU A 210 29.53 32.53 19.79
C LEU A 210 29.45 32.24 21.29
N ILE A 211 29.80 31.01 21.68
CA ILE A 211 29.77 30.52 23.07
C ILE A 211 31.12 29.91 23.39
N ASP A 212 31.66 30.25 24.57
CA ASP A 212 32.96 29.78 25.03
C ASP A 212 33.05 29.78 26.57
N GLU A 213 34.06 29.10 27.13
CA GLU A 213 34.44 29.01 28.55
C GLU A 213 33.23 28.91 29.51
N LEU A 214 32.71 27.69 29.66
CA LEU A 214 31.67 27.35 30.62
C LEU A 214 32.30 26.84 31.91
N GLN A 215 32.00 27.49 33.04
CA GLN A 215 32.40 27.05 34.37
C GLN A 215 31.15 26.82 35.23
N PHE A 216 31.03 25.64 35.83
CA PHE A 216 29.90 25.23 36.65
C PHE A 216 30.36 24.57 37.95
N GLY A 217 30.04 25.18 39.08
CA GLY A 217 30.43 24.67 40.39
C GLY A 217 30.11 25.62 41.53
N PRO A 218 30.35 25.21 42.79
CA PRO A 218 30.90 23.92 43.20
C PRO A 218 29.88 22.77 43.10
N LEU A 219 30.30 21.60 42.63
CA LEU A 219 29.41 20.45 42.40
C LEU A 219 29.18 19.65 43.70
N ALA A 220 27.93 19.58 44.14
CA ALA A 220 27.49 18.63 45.15
C ALA A 220 26.79 17.42 44.49
N LYS A 221 27.22 16.20 44.81
CA LYS A 221 26.61 14.97 44.25
C LYS A 221 25.17 14.82 44.76
N PRO A 222 24.17 14.58 43.88
CA PRO A 222 22.79 14.39 44.31
C PRO A 222 22.62 13.10 45.12
N VAL A 223 21.81 13.15 46.19
CA VAL A 223 21.51 12.00 47.05
C VAL A 223 20.74 10.88 46.31
N THR A 224 20.13 11.19 45.16
CA THR A 224 19.29 10.25 44.39
C THR A 224 19.62 10.24 42.89
N GLN A 225 20.87 9.89 42.53
CA GLN A 225 21.29 9.76 41.12
C GLN A 225 20.44 8.78 40.29
N ARG A 226 19.88 7.73 40.93
CA ARG A 226 19.20 6.62 40.24
C ARG A 226 17.89 7.03 39.58
N SER A 227 17.09 7.91 40.20
CA SER A 227 15.76 8.32 39.71
C SER A 227 15.84 9.30 38.55
N ILE A 228 16.87 10.15 38.50
CA ILE A 228 17.04 11.18 37.46
C ILE A 228 17.63 10.57 36.18
N GLN A 229 18.60 9.65 36.29
CA GLN A 229 19.10 8.87 35.15
C GLN A 229 18.00 8.00 34.53
N LEU A 230 17.12 7.40 35.34
CA LEU A 230 15.93 6.69 34.86
C LEU A 230 14.96 7.62 34.11
N ALA A 231 14.77 8.85 34.58
CA ALA A 231 13.88 9.83 33.93
C ALA A 231 14.47 10.41 32.62
N GLN A 232 15.78 10.63 32.54
CA GLN A 232 16.46 11.09 31.32
C GLN A 232 16.56 9.99 30.25
N ASN A 233 16.92 8.76 30.65
CA ASN A 233 16.89 7.60 29.75
C ASN A 233 15.46 7.34 29.25
N ALA A 234 14.44 7.51 30.10
CA ALA A 234 13.04 7.43 29.69
C ALA A 234 12.64 8.56 28.71
N GLU A 235 13.27 9.74 28.75
CA GLU A 235 13.00 10.86 27.84
C GLU A 235 13.64 10.66 26.44
N GLU A 236 14.85 10.07 26.39
CA GLU A 236 15.51 9.69 25.13
C GLU A 236 14.82 8.50 24.46
N ILE A 237 14.38 7.51 25.25
CA ILE A 237 13.57 6.36 24.79
C ILE A 237 12.14 6.78 24.39
N ALA A 238 11.64 7.93 24.87
CA ALA A 238 10.25 8.37 24.64
C ALA A 238 10.01 9.16 23.33
N ARG A 239 11.01 9.42 22.49
CA ARG A 239 10.76 10.09 21.19
C ARG A 239 9.94 9.18 20.29
N TRP A 240 8.77 9.66 19.88
CA TRP A 240 7.90 8.95 18.95
C TRP A 240 8.59 8.86 17.58
N PRO A 241 8.85 7.65 17.03
CA PRO A 241 9.68 7.47 15.84
C PRO A 241 8.94 7.77 14.53
N VAL A 242 7.61 7.85 14.58
CA VAL A 242 6.76 8.06 13.41
C VAL A 242 6.55 9.55 13.21
N SER A 243 6.83 10.03 12.00
CA SER A 243 6.57 11.39 11.60
C SER A 243 5.89 11.44 10.23
N PHE A 244 5.06 12.46 10.06
CA PHE A 244 4.24 12.64 8.87
C PHE A 244 4.44 14.05 8.32
N GLN A 245 4.89 14.16 7.07
CA GLN A 245 5.12 15.43 6.39
C GLN A 245 4.41 15.41 5.03
N LEU A 246 3.28 16.11 4.92
CA LEU A 246 2.43 16.11 3.71
C LEU A 246 2.02 14.70 3.30
N ASP A 247 2.51 14.18 2.17
CA ASP A 247 2.24 12.83 1.66
C ASP A 247 3.33 11.82 2.04
N ARG A 248 4.27 12.20 2.92
CA ARG A 248 5.43 11.37 3.28
C ARG A 248 5.33 10.89 4.72
N LEU A 249 5.27 9.58 4.86
CA LEU A 249 5.42 8.87 6.12
C LEU A 249 6.89 8.51 6.31
N SER A 250 7.43 8.80 7.50
CA SER A 250 8.74 8.30 7.90
C SER A 250 8.72 7.67 9.28
N VAL A 251 9.50 6.61 9.43
CA VAL A 251 9.73 5.89 10.69
C VAL A 251 11.23 5.91 10.94
N ASP A 252 11.65 6.35 12.13
CA ASP A 252 13.06 6.53 12.48
C ASP A 252 13.83 7.44 11.49
N GLY A 253 13.13 8.45 10.95
CA GLY A 253 13.69 9.39 9.98
C GLY A 253 13.90 8.84 8.57
N LYS A 254 13.49 7.59 8.29
CA LYS A 254 13.57 6.96 6.96
C LYS A 254 12.21 6.96 6.28
N PRO A 255 12.12 7.17 4.95
CA PRO A 255 10.87 6.99 4.20
C PRO A 255 10.29 5.60 4.44
N PHE A 256 8.98 5.52 4.64
CA PHE A 256 8.30 4.27 4.99
C PHE A 256 7.13 4.02 4.03
N PHE A 257 7.24 2.97 3.21
CA PHE A 257 6.16 2.56 2.30
C PHE A 257 5.29 1.50 2.99
N LEU A 258 3.96 1.71 3.02
CA LEU A 258 3.06 0.80 3.73
C LEU A 258 2.82 -0.49 2.91
N ARG A 259 3.09 -1.65 3.52
CA ARG A 259 2.73 -2.99 3.02
C ARG A 259 1.90 -3.69 4.09
N MET A 260 0.60 -3.74 3.86
CA MET A 260 -0.39 -4.03 4.88
C MET A 260 -1.19 -5.30 4.59
N LEU A 261 -1.65 -5.98 5.64
CA LEU A 261 -2.68 -7.03 5.54
C LEU A 261 -3.63 -7.02 6.75
N PRO A 262 -4.87 -7.52 6.61
CA PRO A 262 -5.68 -7.94 7.75
C PRO A 262 -5.09 -9.18 8.44
N TYR A 263 -5.09 -9.18 9.77
CA TYR A 263 -4.65 -10.32 10.57
C TYR A 263 -5.77 -11.35 10.73
N HIS A 264 -5.49 -12.61 10.38
CA HIS A 264 -6.42 -13.74 10.44
C HIS A 264 -5.89 -14.89 11.31
N GLY A 265 -4.93 -14.62 12.20
CA GLY A 265 -4.35 -15.62 13.10
C GLY A 265 -3.08 -16.28 12.58
N GLU A 266 -2.45 -15.71 11.54
CA GLU A 266 -1.16 -16.19 11.03
C GLU A 266 -0.05 -16.10 12.09
N ARG A 267 1.00 -16.90 11.90
CA ARG A 267 2.21 -16.70 12.68
C ARG A 267 2.89 -15.41 12.24
N VAL A 268 3.28 -14.60 13.22
CA VAL A 268 3.95 -13.31 12.99
C VAL A 268 5.26 -13.45 12.19
N GLU A 269 5.95 -14.58 12.35
CA GLU A 269 7.16 -14.93 11.58
C GLU A 269 6.85 -15.07 10.08
N ASP A 270 5.73 -15.72 9.72
CA ASP A 270 5.34 -15.95 8.34
C ASP A 270 4.93 -14.62 7.66
N LEU A 271 4.28 -13.71 8.42
CA LEU A 271 3.97 -12.36 7.95
C LEU A 271 5.24 -11.52 7.69
N ARG A 272 6.22 -11.61 8.58
CA ARG A 272 7.53 -10.95 8.38
C ARG A 272 8.23 -11.53 7.15
N ASP A 273 8.24 -12.85 7.00
CA ASP A 273 8.94 -13.53 5.91
C ASP A 273 8.23 -13.31 4.55
N ALA A 274 6.91 -13.05 4.56
CA ALA A 274 6.16 -12.55 3.41
C ALA A 274 6.40 -11.05 3.11
N GLY A 275 7.22 -10.35 3.91
CA GLY A 275 7.70 -9.00 3.64
C GLY A 275 6.73 -7.87 4.01
N PHE A 276 5.71 -8.15 4.83
CA PHE A 276 4.84 -7.11 5.38
C PHE A 276 5.59 -6.28 6.42
N ASN A 277 5.17 -5.03 6.60
CA ASN A 277 5.71 -4.16 7.66
C ASN A 277 4.62 -3.59 8.59
N VAL A 278 3.35 -3.71 8.21
CA VAL A 278 2.20 -3.28 9.01
C VAL A 278 1.10 -4.35 8.96
N VAL A 279 0.52 -4.66 10.11
CA VAL A 279 -0.56 -5.66 10.25
C VAL A 279 -1.79 -5.03 10.87
N TRP A 280 -2.96 -5.18 10.24
CA TRP A 280 -4.23 -4.73 10.80
C TRP A 280 -4.74 -5.75 11.81
N ILE A 281 -4.63 -5.40 13.09
CA ILE A 281 -5.11 -6.25 14.18
C ILE A 281 -6.58 -5.95 14.49
N PRO A 282 -7.38 -6.95 14.90
CA PRO A 282 -8.80 -6.77 15.18
C PRO A 282 -9.05 -5.78 16.32
N GLU A 283 -8.28 -5.87 17.41
CA GLU A 283 -8.45 -5.05 18.60
C GLU A 283 -7.15 -4.37 19.04
N ALA A 284 -7.22 -3.07 19.27
CA ALA A 284 -6.11 -2.30 19.84
C ALA A 284 -5.73 -2.74 21.26
N SER A 285 -6.63 -3.42 21.98
CA SER A 285 -6.41 -3.97 23.33
C SER A 285 -5.54 -5.23 23.36
N ASP A 286 -5.30 -5.90 22.23
CA ASP A 286 -4.48 -7.11 22.18
C ASP A 286 -2.99 -6.76 22.33
N LEU A 287 -2.55 -6.72 23.59
CA LEU A 287 -1.17 -6.39 23.94
C LEU A 287 -0.18 -7.53 23.67
N GLU A 288 -0.67 -8.79 23.60
CA GLU A 288 0.19 -9.94 23.32
C GLU A 288 0.59 -9.95 21.85
N LEU A 289 -0.39 -9.80 20.96
CA LEU A 289 -0.14 -9.68 19.53
C LEU A 289 0.73 -8.46 19.21
N GLN A 290 0.46 -7.31 19.84
CA GLN A 290 1.30 -6.11 19.66
C GLN A 290 2.76 -6.33 20.08
N ARG A 291 3.01 -7.03 21.20
CA ARG A 291 4.38 -7.37 21.61
C ARG A 291 5.04 -8.32 20.62
N SER A 292 4.30 -9.33 20.14
CA SER A 292 4.79 -10.28 19.13
C SER A 292 5.16 -9.58 17.82
N LEU A 293 4.29 -8.71 17.31
CA LEU A 293 4.56 -7.86 16.14
C LEU A 293 5.82 -7.03 16.34
N LYS A 294 5.94 -6.33 17.48
CA LYS A 294 7.11 -5.51 17.81
C LYS A 294 8.41 -6.30 17.84
N GLN A 295 8.40 -7.49 18.43
CA GLN A 295 9.57 -8.38 18.49
C GLN A 295 10.07 -8.80 17.10
N HIS A 296 9.18 -8.87 16.12
CA HIS A 296 9.50 -9.22 14.74
C HIS A 296 9.73 -8.00 13.83
N GLY A 297 9.74 -6.78 14.39
CA GLY A 297 9.94 -5.54 13.64
C GLY A 297 8.71 -5.11 12.82
N LEU A 298 7.52 -5.62 13.15
CA LEU A 298 6.25 -5.28 12.51
C LEU A 298 5.47 -4.28 13.33
N TRP A 299 4.82 -3.34 12.63
CA TRP A 299 3.89 -2.40 13.24
C TRP A 299 2.47 -2.95 13.23
N GLY A 300 1.68 -2.60 14.26
CA GLY A 300 0.25 -2.81 14.25
C GLY A 300 -0.50 -1.61 13.69
N MET A 301 -1.68 -1.84 13.13
CA MET A 301 -2.74 -0.84 12.99
C MET A 301 -4.04 -1.43 13.50
N ALA A 302 -4.92 -0.61 14.06
CA ALA A 302 -6.19 -1.07 14.63
C ALA A 302 -7.27 -0.01 14.47
N ALA A 303 -8.53 -0.39 14.68
CA ALA A 303 -9.58 0.59 14.87
C ALA A 303 -9.28 1.46 16.12
N PRO A 304 -9.54 2.78 16.07
CA PRO A 304 -9.42 3.60 17.26
C PRO A 304 -10.43 3.14 18.33
N PRO A 305 -10.21 3.51 19.61
CA PRO A 305 -11.17 3.20 20.66
C PRO A 305 -12.50 3.91 20.40
N GLN A 306 -13.61 3.22 20.66
CA GLN A 306 -14.97 3.77 20.66
C GLN A 306 -15.53 3.82 22.07
N LEU A 307 -16.41 4.78 22.34
CA LEU A 307 -17.13 4.84 23.61
C LEU A 307 -18.19 3.74 23.63
N GLN A 308 -18.04 2.76 24.50
CA GLN A 308 -19.05 1.74 24.73
C GLN A 308 -19.95 2.14 25.90
N GLY A 309 -21.25 1.96 25.73
CA GLY A 309 -22.24 2.09 26.79
C GLY A 309 -22.15 0.92 27.77
N SER A 310 -22.80 1.04 28.93
CA SER A 310 -22.84 -0.01 29.97
C SER A 310 -23.43 -1.34 29.50
N THR A 311 -24.13 -1.36 28.35
CA THR A 311 -24.70 -2.54 27.70
C THR A 311 -23.91 -3.02 26.48
N GLY A 312 -22.72 -2.46 26.22
CA GLY A 312 -21.84 -2.84 25.11
C GLY A 312 -22.14 -2.20 23.75
N GLY A 313 -23.19 -1.38 23.64
CA GLY A 313 -23.50 -0.62 22.41
C GLY A 313 -22.64 0.63 22.25
N SER A 314 -22.27 1.00 21.02
CA SER A 314 -21.51 2.24 20.75
C SER A 314 -22.35 3.47 21.13
N LEU A 315 -21.78 4.35 21.97
CA LEU A 315 -22.43 5.59 22.40
C LEU A 315 -22.24 6.69 21.35
N ASN A 316 -23.23 7.57 21.23
CA ASN A 316 -23.14 8.75 20.36
C ASN A 316 -21.92 9.61 20.75
N HIS A 317 -21.14 10.02 19.74
CA HIS A 317 -19.91 10.81 19.89
C HIS A 317 -20.14 12.23 20.47
N GLU A 318 -21.38 12.63 20.70
CA GLU A 318 -21.72 13.92 21.32
C GLU A 318 -21.72 13.86 22.87
N SER A 319 -21.71 12.67 23.46
CA SER A 319 -22.01 12.46 24.90
C SER A 319 -20.80 12.62 25.82
N ALA A 320 -19.59 12.29 25.35
CA ALA A 320 -18.36 12.27 26.16
C ALA A 320 -17.10 12.27 25.28
N GLY A 321 -15.94 12.64 25.85
CA GLY A 321 -14.64 12.53 25.19
C GLY A 321 -13.96 11.18 25.47
N LEU A 322 -13.06 10.74 24.57
CA LEU A 322 -12.22 9.57 24.80
C LEU A 322 -11.15 9.85 25.86
N LEU A 323 -10.84 8.83 26.67
CA LEU A 323 -9.69 8.87 27.59
C LEU A 323 -8.38 8.95 26.80
N PRO A 324 -7.31 9.55 27.37
CA PRO A 324 -6.00 9.57 26.74
C PRO A 324 -5.53 8.17 26.35
N ILE A 325 -5.02 8.02 25.13
CA ILE A 325 -4.58 6.74 24.60
C ILE A 325 -3.33 6.27 25.37
N PRO A 326 -3.33 5.03 25.90
CA PRO A 326 -2.24 4.57 26.75
C PRO A 326 -0.98 4.23 25.94
N ARG A 327 0.19 4.43 26.55
CA ARG A 327 1.50 4.14 25.92
C ARG A 327 1.76 2.66 25.63
N VAL A 328 0.98 1.75 26.23
CA VAL A 328 1.08 0.32 25.88
C VAL A 328 0.77 0.06 24.40
N TRP A 329 0.11 1.00 23.72
CA TRP A 329 -0.18 0.96 22.28
C TRP A 329 0.89 1.65 21.42
N ASP A 330 2.10 1.85 21.95
CA ASP A 330 3.21 2.46 21.19
C ASP A 330 3.70 1.59 20.01
N ASN A 331 3.23 0.33 19.85
CA ASN A 331 3.45 -0.46 18.62
C ASN A 331 2.39 -0.22 17.53
N LEU A 332 1.36 0.59 17.80
CA LEU A 332 0.39 0.97 16.78
C LEU A 332 0.94 2.15 15.98
N LEU A 333 1.21 1.92 14.69
CA LEU A 333 1.70 2.94 13.76
C LEU A 333 0.60 3.97 13.47
N ALA A 334 -0.62 3.50 13.20
CA ALA A 334 -1.75 4.30 12.75
C ALA A 334 -3.08 3.71 13.23
N PHE A 335 -4.13 4.53 13.22
CA PHE A 335 -5.51 4.09 13.43
C PHE A 335 -6.25 3.97 12.11
N ASN A 336 -6.90 2.83 11.86
CA ASN A 336 -7.72 2.58 10.68
C ASN A 336 -9.20 2.71 11.02
N LEU A 337 -9.89 3.70 10.43
CA LEU A 337 -11.32 3.95 10.68
C LEU A 337 -12.24 2.95 9.99
N GLY A 338 -11.75 2.22 8.98
CA GLY A 338 -12.54 1.23 8.25
C GLY A 338 -12.21 1.18 6.76
N VAL A 339 -12.77 0.17 6.11
CA VAL A 339 -12.68 -0.08 4.67
C VAL A 339 -14.02 0.25 4.00
N ALA A 340 -13.98 0.87 2.82
CA ALA A 340 -15.13 1.26 2.03
C ALA A 340 -16.18 2.10 2.80
N VAL A 341 -15.73 3.08 3.58
CA VAL A 341 -16.61 3.96 4.37
C VAL A 341 -17.49 4.82 3.45
N SER A 342 -18.80 4.70 3.64
CA SER A 342 -19.82 5.45 2.87
C SER A 342 -19.82 6.95 3.20
N PRO A 343 -20.13 7.83 2.22
CA PRO A 343 -20.40 9.25 2.47
C PRO A 343 -21.51 9.51 3.51
N GLU A 344 -22.46 8.59 3.68
CA GLU A 344 -23.56 8.71 4.65
C GLU A 344 -23.06 8.71 6.10
N ALA A 345 -21.97 7.97 6.38
CA ALA A 345 -21.37 7.88 7.70
C ALA A 345 -20.50 9.10 8.06
N GLN A 346 -20.30 10.04 7.12
CA GLN A 346 -19.33 11.13 7.22
C GLN A 346 -19.47 11.93 8.51
N ARG A 347 -20.69 12.33 8.90
CA ARG A 347 -20.89 13.15 10.10
C ARG A 347 -20.37 12.45 11.37
N ASN A 348 -20.71 11.17 11.54
CA ASN A 348 -20.32 10.39 12.71
C ASN A 348 -18.82 10.12 12.72
N VAL A 349 -18.25 9.76 11.56
CA VAL A 349 -16.81 9.48 11.42
C VAL A 349 -15.97 10.71 11.71
N LEU A 350 -16.35 11.89 11.23
CA LEU A 350 -15.60 13.12 11.49
C LEU A 350 -15.62 13.54 12.97
N GLN A 351 -16.73 13.30 13.67
CA GLN A 351 -16.79 13.49 15.12
C GLN A 351 -15.83 12.52 15.84
N TRP A 352 -15.84 11.24 15.44
CA TRP A 352 -14.93 10.23 15.99
C TRP A 352 -13.46 10.60 15.78
N VAL A 353 -13.08 11.08 14.58
CA VAL A 353 -11.74 11.59 14.29
C VAL A 353 -11.33 12.70 15.26
N SER A 354 -12.21 13.67 15.52
CA SER A 354 -11.93 14.76 16.44
C SER A 354 -11.68 14.26 17.87
N GLN A 355 -12.43 13.25 18.32
CA GLN A 355 -12.23 12.64 19.64
C GLN A 355 -10.89 11.91 19.72
N VAL A 356 -10.55 11.11 18.71
CA VAL A 356 -9.29 10.36 18.65
C VAL A 356 -8.09 11.30 18.66
N LYS A 357 -8.11 12.37 17.85
CA LYS A 357 -7.07 13.41 17.85
C LYS A 357 -6.91 14.10 19.21
N SER A 358 -8.02 14.31 19.92
CA SER A 358 -7.99 14.88 21.28
C SER A 358 -7.45 13.89 22.32
N ALA A 359 -7.64 12.59 22.14
CA ALA A 359 -7.14 11.55 23.04
C ALA A 359 -5.67 11.19 22.78
N ASP A 360 -5.19 11.28 21.54
CA ASP A 360 -3.81 10.93 21.15
C ASP A 360 -2.89 12.15 20.99
N ARG A 361 -2.94 13.08 21.95
CA ARG A 361 -2.12 14.31 21.93
C ARG A 361 -0.62 14.07 22.15
N GLU A 362 -0.24 12.91 22.70
CA GLU A 362 1.18 12.61 22.96
C GLU A 362 1.90 12.08 21.71
N ARG A 363 1.25 11.21 20.94
CA ARG A 363 1.88 10.55 19.78
C ARG A 363 1.43 11.12 18.44
N HIS A 364 0.22 11.70 18.38
CA HIS A 364 -0.37 12.18 17.13
C HIS A 364 -0.30 11.11 16.02
N ARG A 365 -0.70 9.87 16.32
CA ARG A 365 -0.65 8.78 15.34
C ARG A 365 -1.47 9.16 14.10
N PRO A 366 -0.96 8.87 12.89
CA PRO A 366 -1.73 9.06 11.67
C PRO A 366 -3.06 8.30 11.73
N ILE A 367 -4.11 8.92 11.20
CA ILE A 367 -5.41 8.30 11.03
C ILE A 367 -5.59 8.01 9.54
N MET A 368 -5.96 6.77 9.24
CA MET A 368 -6.26 6.30 7.89
C MET A 368 -7.72 5.89 7.75
N ILE A 369 -8.26 6.09 6.55
CA ILE A 369 -9.63 5.72 6.19
C ILE A 369 -9.68 5.35 4.72
N ASP A 370 -10.37 4.28 4.38
CA ASP A 370 -10.70 3.95 2.99
C ASP A 370 -12.17 4.27 2.71
N VAL A 371 -12.44 5.02 1.64
CA VAL A 371 -13.75 5.66 1.38
C VAL A 371 -14.28 5.30 0.00
N THR A 372 -15.60 5.32 -0.14
CA THR A 372 -16.28 5.17 -1.44
C THR A 372 -16.69 6.50 -2.06
N GLY A 373 -16.49 7.61 -1.35
CA GLY A 373 -16.67 8.99 -1.82
C GLY A 373 -16.41 10.02 -0.72
N GLY A 374 -16.42 11.32 -1.06
CA GLY A 374 -16.21 12.40 -0.09
C GLY A 374 -14.72 12.68 0.24
N GLU A 375 -13.82 12.28 -0.66
CA GLU A 375 -12.36 12.35 -0.59
C GLU A 375 -11.88 13.72 -0.15
N ARG A 376 -12.47 14.78 -0.71
CA ARG A 376 -12.11 16.18 -0.41
C ARG A 376 -12.34 16.57 1.05
N ILE A 377 -13.32 15.96 1.70
CA ILE A 377 -13.71 16.22 3.10
C ILE A 377 -12.88 15.34 4.04
N TYR A 378 -12.80 14.04 3.75
CA TYR A 378 -12.02 13.10 4.56
C TYR A 378 -10.53 13.46 4.57
N SER A 379 -9.92 13.76 3.42
CA SER A 379 -8.52 14.21 3.32
C SER A 379 -8.21 15.53 4.06
N ARG A 380 -9.22 16.27 4.53
CA ARG A 380 -8.99 17.44 5.41
C ARG A 380 -8.72 17.05 6.85
N ASN A 381 -9.29 15.92 7.25
CA ASN A 381 -9.45 15.53 8.64
C ASN A 381 -8.64 14.27 8.98
N THR A 382 -8.26 13.46 7.99
CA THR A 382 -7.37 12.29 8.13
C THR A 382 -6.05 12.51 7.39
N GLU A 383 -4.98 11.90 7.88
CA GLU A 383 -3.64 11.99 7.30
C GLU A 383 -3.49 11.08 6.07
N MET A 384 -4.13 9.92 6.08
CA MET A 384 -4.08 8.93 5.00
C MET A 384 -5.48 8.65 4.46
N LEU A 385 -5.61 8.61 3.14
CA LEU A 385 -6.86 8.35 2.43
C LEU A 385 -6.72 7.12 1.53
N GLY A 386 -7.67 6.20 1.63
CA GLY A 386 -7.78 5.00 0.81
C GLY A 386 -8.94 5.09 -0.16
N THR A 387 -8.74 4.60 -1.38
CA THR A 387 -9.79 4.52 -2.41
C THR A 387 -9.73 3.16 -3.09
N SER A 388 -10.24 2.14 -2.40
CA SER A 388 -10.12 0.74 -2.85
C SER A 388 -11.21 0.37 -3.84
N ARG A 389 -10.85 -0.31 -4.93
CA ARG A 389 -11.80 -0.80 -5.95
C ARG A 389 -11.43 -2.20 -6.40
N HIS A 390 -12.45 -3.02 -6.68
CA HIS A 390 -12.29 -4.36 -7.22
C HIS A 390 -12.21 -4.34 -8.74
N MET A 391 -11.08 -4.79 -9.31
CA MET A 391 -10.81 -4.82 -10.75
C MET A 391 -10.75 -6.22 -11.34
N PHE A 392 -10.32 -7.20 -10.55
CA PHE A 392 -10.13 -8.57 -11.04
C PHE A 392 -11.45 -9.18 -11.50
N ASN A 393 -11.41 -10.03 -12.52
CA ASN A 393 -12.58 -10.73 -13.04
C ASN A 393 -13.76 -9.80 -13.39
N SER A 394 -13.47 -8.56 -13.78
CA SER A 394 -14.47 -7.55 -14.15
C SER A 394 -14.09 -6.90 -15.48
N THR A 395 -15.00 -6.13 -16.09
CA THR A 395 -14.67 -5.36 -17.30
C THR A 395 -13.82 -4.11 -17.03
N MET A 396 -13.46 -3.82 -15.77
CA MET A 396 -12.54 -2.73 -15.44
C MET A 396 -11.09 -3.14 -15.69
N THR A 397 -10.48 -2.58 -16.74
CA THR A 397 -9.08 -2.85 -17.08
C THR A 397 -8.11 -2.28 -16.03
N PHE A 398 -6.88 -2.80 -15.99
CA PHE A 398 -5.84 -2.27 -15.10
C PHE A 398 -5.50 -0.80 -15.37
N LYS A 399 -5.59 -0.38 -16.65
CA LYS A 399 -5.40 1.02 -17.03
C LYS A 399 -6.50 1.92 -16.45
N ASN A 400 -7.76 1.51 -16.60
CA ASN A 400 -8.90 2.23 -16.02
C ASN A 400 -8.85 2.23 -14.49
N TYR A 401 -8.40 1.15 -13.87
CA TYR A 401 -8.18 1.09 -12.42
C TYR A 401 -7.15 2.14 -11.96
N ARG A 402 -5.97 2.21 -12.60
CA ARG A 402 -4.98 3.26 -12.33
C ARG A 402 -5.57 4.66 -12.51
N GLU A 403 -6.27 4.88 -13.62
CA GLU A 403 -6.86 6.18 -13.94
C GLU A 403 -7.93 6.58 -12.91
N SER A 404 -8.73 5.63 -12.43
CA SER A 404 -9.68 5.83 -11.33
C SER A 404 -8.98 6.25 -10.05
N LEU A 405 -7.90 5.57 -9.65
CA LEU A 405 -7.12 5.95 -8.47
C LEU A 405 -6.48 7.35 -8.60
N ASP A 406 -5.88 7.67 -9.74
CA ASP A 406 -5.32 9.01 -10.01
C ASP A 406 -6.41 10.09 -10.02
N GLN A 407 -7.62 9.71 -10.44
CA GLN A 407 -8.78 10.59 -10.44
C GLN A 407 -9.24 10.87 -9.00
N HIS A 408 -9.42 9.85 -8.16
CA HIS A 408 -9.75 10.04 -6.73
C HIS A 408 -8.65 10.82 -5.98
N ARG A 409 -7.38 10.63 -6.35
CA ARG A 409 -6.26 11.45 -5.85
C ARG A 409 -6.46 12.95 -6.10
N LYS A 410 -6.96 13.32 -7.28
CA LYS A 410 -7.21 14.72 -7.66
C LYS A 410 -8.38 15.34 -6.90
N LEU A 411 -9.33 14.55 -6.41
CA LEU A 411 -10.41 15.02 -5.52
C LEU A 411 -9.94 15.29 -4.09
N ALA A 412 -8.95 14.54 -3.63
CA ALA A 412 -8.35 14.75 -2.32
C ALA A 412 -7.59 16.09 -2.24
N ARG A 413 -7.15 16.48 -1.04
CA ARG A 413 -6.22 17.61 -0.89
C ARG A 413 -4.93 17.35 -1.68
N PRO A 414 -4.37 18.35 -2.37
CA PRO A 414 -3.01 18.22 -2.91
C PRO A 414 -2.03 17.82 -1.81
N GLY A 415 -1.21 16.80 -2.07
CA GLY A 415 -0.28 16.25 -1.07
C GLY A 415 -0.94 15.36 -0.01
N THR A 416 -2.14 14.82 -0.25
CA THR A 416 -2.72 13.76 0.60
C THR A 416 -1.96 12.45 0.39
N PHE A 417 -1.65 11.74 1.47
CA PHE A 417 -1.13 10.38 1.40
C PHE A 417 -2.23 9.43 0.94
N LEU A 418 -1.96 8.68 -0.13
CA LEU A 418 -2.92 7.74 -0.70
C LEU A 418 -2.48 6.30 -0.53
N PHE A 419 -3.44 5.43 -0.23
CA PHE A 419 -3.25 3.98 -0.26
C PHE A 419 -4.43 3.30 -0.94
N THR A 420 -4.30 2.01 -1.21
CA THR A 420 -5.42 1.19 -1.69
C THR A 420 -5.30 -0.23 -1.16
N TRP A 421 -6.44 -0.87 -0.93
CA TRP A 421 -6.54 -2.29 -0.65
C TRP A 421 -6.70 -3.05 -1.97
N LEU A 422 -5.67 -3.78 -2.38
CA LEU A 422 -5.68 -4.66 -3.53
C LEU A 422 -6.44 -5.95 -3.17
N PRO A 423 -7.56 -6.28 -3.83
CA PRO A 423 -8.31 -7.49 -3.53
C PRO A 423 -7.60 -8.72 -4.10
N THR A 424 -7.03 -9.58 -3.26
CA THR A 424 -6.27 -10.75 -3.76
C THR A 424 -7.10 -12.02 -3.91
N GLU A 425 -8.40 -11.89 -3.70
CA GLU A 425 -9.42 -12.93 -3.73
C GLU A 425 -10.62 -12.47 -4.57
N PRO A 426 -11.39 -13.41 -5.14
CA PRO A 426 -12.69 -13.07 -5.72
C PRO A 426 -13.63 -12.48 -4.67
N LEU A 427 -14.66 -11.77 -5.11
CA LEU A 427 -15.70 -11.26 -4.22
C LEU A 427 -16.31 -12.41 -3.37
N PRO A 428 -16.46 -12.22 -2.04
CA PRO A 428 -16.92 -13.26 -1.14
C PRO A 428 -18.23 -13.93 -1.56
N ASP A 429 -19.21 -13.13 -1.98
CA ASP A 429 -20.53 -13.63 -2.39
C ASP A 429 -20.43 -14.62 -3.56
N ILE A 430 -19.58 -14.31 -4.55
CA ILE A 430 -19.37 -15.18 -5.72
C ILE A 430 -18.61 -16.44 -5.32
N ALA A 431 -17.59 -16.30 -4.48
CA ALA A 431 -16.81 -17.43 -3.99
C ALA A 431 -17.69 -18.43 -3.23
N GLN A 432 -18.53 -17.94 -2.31
CA GLN A 432 -19.46 -18.75 -1.51
C GLN A 432 -20.50 -19.44 -2.38
N GLN A 433 -21.11 -18.72 -3.33
CA GLN A 433 -22.10 -19.31 -4.25
C GLN A 433 -21.51 -20.44 -5.10
N ARG A 434 -20.31 -20.24 -5.66
CA ARG A 434 -19.63 -21.28 -6.46
C ARG A 434 -19.25 -22.49 -5.61
N GLN A 435 -18.76 -22.27 -4.40
CA GLN A 435 -18.43 -23.34 -3.47
C GLN A 435 -19.66 -24.14 -3.08
N ALA A 436 -20.77 -23.48 -2.73
CA ALA A 436 -22.04 -24.13 -2.42
C ALA A 436 -22.58 -24.96 -3.59
N ALA A 437 -22.34 -24.51 -4.82
CA ALA A 437 -22.70 -25.21 -6.04
C ALA A 437 -21.73 -26.33 -6.46
N GLY A 438 -20.64 -26.58 -5.72
CA GLY A 438 -19.61 -27.56 -6.09
C GLY A 438 -18.88 -27.21 -7.39
N ARG A 439 -18.85 -25.93 -7.78
CA ARG A 439 -18.18 -25.44 -8.99
C ARG A 439 -16.71 -25.10 -8.69
N ILE A 440 -15.88 -25.06 -9.74
CA ILE A 440 -14.44 -24.78 -9.58
C ILE A 440 -14.27 -23.35 -9.02
N PRO A 441 -13.48 -23.11 -7.97
CA PRO A 441 -13.30 -21.76 -7.42
C PRO A 441 -12.63 -20.83 -8.42
N ILE A 442 -13.00 -19.53 -8.36
CA ILE A 442 -12.30 -18.49 -9.11
C ILE A 442 -10.95 -18.25 -8.43
N ILE A 443 -9.89 -18.17 -9.22
CA ILE A 443 -8.53 -17.92 -8.73
C ILE A 443 -7.97 -16.68 -9.42
N ILE A 444 -7.42 -15.77 -8.64
CA ILE A 444 -6.66 -14.62 -9.13
C ILE A 444 -5.25 -15.09 -9.46
N GLU A 445 -4.80 -14.82 -10.68
CA GLU A 445 -3.47 -15.22 -11.15
C GLU A 445 -2.36 -14.36 -10.51
N PRO A 446 -1.17 -14.91 -10.26
CA PRO A 446 -0.03 -14.16 -9.72
C PRO A 446 0.29 -12.88 -10.52
N GLU A 447 0.24 -12.96 -11.85
CA GLU A 447 0.52 -11.82 -12.72
C GLU A 447 -0.56 -10.73 -12.65
N GLN A 448 -1.80 -11.09 -12.31
CA GLN A 448 -2.85 -10.12 -12.05
C GLN A 448 -2.54 -9.32 -10.77
N ILE A 449 -2.07 -9.99 -9.72
CA ILE A 449 -1.63 -9.32 -8.49
C ILE A 449 -0.49 -8.34 -8.78
N PHE A 450 0.50 -8.76 -9.59
CA PHE A 450 1.61 -7.88 -10.00
C PHE A 450 1.12 -6.66 -10.79
N LEU A 451 0.27 -6.85 -11.81
CA LEU A 451 -0.28 -5.77 -12.61
C LEU A 451 -1.16 -4.81 -11.79
N GLY A 452 -2.01 -5.34 -10.92
CA GLY A 452 -2.88 -4.55 -10.04
C GLY A 452 -2.08 -3.70 -9.06
N ALA A 453 -1.03 -4.27 -8.45
CA ALA A 453 -0.13 -3.53 -7.57
C ALA A 453 0.62 -2.43 -8.32
N HIS A 454 1.22 -2.73 -9.46
CA HIS A 454 1.93 -1.75 -10.27
C HIS A 454 1.02 -0.65 -10.81
N SER A 455 -0.24 -0.97 -11.12
CA SER A 455 -1.26 0.02 -11.50
C SER A 455 -1.55 0.99 -10.35
N ALA A 456 -1.62 0.49 -9.11
CA ALA A 456 -1.80 1.32 -7.93
C ALA A 456 -0.57 2.19 -7.63
N LEU A 457 0.65 1.65 -7.79
CA LEU A 457 1.88 2.44 -7.71
C LEU A 457 1.87 3.54 -8.78
N ALA A 458 1.53 3.20 -10.03
CA ALA A 458 1.46 4.15 -11.13
C ALA A 458 0.43 5.27 -10.91
N ALA A 459 -0.59 5.06 -10.07
CA ALA A 459 -1.52 6.11 -9.66
C ALA A 459 -0.96 7.04 -8.57
N GLY A 460 0.18 6.71 -7.97
CA GLY A 460 0.84 7.48 -6.91
C GLY A 460 0.46 7.04 -5.50
N CYS A 461 -0.03 5.81 -5.31
CA CYS A 461 -0.28 5.25 -3.98
C CYS A 461 1.05 5.08 -3.22
N ARG A 462 1.08 5.55 -1.97
CA ARG A 462 2.19 5.46 -1.00
C ARG A 462 2.07 4.27 -0.06
N GLY A 463 0.99 3.50 -0.20
CA GLY A 463 0.72 2.31 0.56
C GLY A 463 -0.12 1.31 -0.22
N LEU A 464 0.15 0.04 -0.01
CA LEU A 464 -0.62 -1.08 -0.54
C LEU A 464 -1.03 -1.99 0.60
N GLY A 465 -2.34 -2.18 0.73
CA GLY A 465 -2.91 -3.24 1.56
C GLY A 465 -3.34 -4.41 0.69
N PHE A 466 -3.18 -5.64 1.17
CA PHE A 466 -3.66 -6.83 0.47
C PHE A 466 -4.91 -7.32 1.19
N SER A 467 -6.07 -7.25 0.53
CA SER A 467 -7.32 -7.75 1.11
C SER A 467 -7.35 -9.27 1.03
N LEU A 468 -7.66 -9.88 2.17
CA LEU A 468 -7.79 -11.31 2.36
C LEU A 468 -9.05 -11.55 3.21
N ASN A 469 -9.90 -12.48 2.82
CA ASN A 469 -11.02 -12.95 3.62
C ASN A 469 -10.63 -14.13 4.52
N GLU A 470 -9.58 -14.86 4.15
CA GLU A 470 -9.02 -15.99 4.90
C GLU A 470 -7.55 -15.75 5.26
N SER A 471 -7.00 -16.64 6.09
CA SER A 471 -5.57 -16.64 6.43
C SER A 471 -4.69 -16.72 5.18
N LEU A 472 -3.56 -15.99 5.19
CA LEU A 472 -2.55 -16.06 4.14
C LEU A 472 -2.01 -17.48 3.90
N ASP A 473 -2.02 -18.32 4.93
CA ASP A 473 -1.56 -19.71 4.90
C ASP A 473 -2.72 -20.72 4.77
N ALA A 474 -3.91 -20.25 4.41
CA ALA A 474 -5.06 -21.11 4.17
C ALA A 474 -4.75 -22.18 3.11
N ASN A 475 -5.21 -23.40 3.34
CA ASN A 475 -5.05 -24.51 2.40
C ASN A 475 -6.20 -24.53 1.38
N VAL A 476 -6.40 -23.42 0.69
CA VAL A 476 -7.43 -23.26 -0.35
C VAL A 476 -6.80 -23.10 -1.74
N PRO A 477 -7.50 -23.48 -2.83
CA PRO A 477 -6.97 -23.36 -4.18
C PRO A 477 -6.47 -21.94 -4.49
N GLY A 478 -5.21 -21.82 -4.91
CA GLY A 478 -4.58 -20.54 -5.25
C GLY A 478 -3.96 -19.77 -4.06
N ALA A 479 -4.18 -20.17 -2.81
CA ALA A 479 -3.61 -19.46 -1.64
C ALA A 479 -2.08 -19.50 -1.61
N SER A 480 -1.47 -20.66 -1.92
CA SER A 480 0.00 -20.79 -1.98
C SER A 480 0.63 -19.90 -3.05
N GLU A 481 0.06 -19.88 -4.25
CA GLU A 481 0.49 -19.01 -5.35
C GLU A 481 0.35 -17.53 -4.98
N ARG A 482 -0.76 -17.16 -4.34
CA ARG A 482 -1.01 -15.81 -3.85
C ARG A 482 0.00 -15.38 -2.79
N ARG A 483 0.26 -16.20 -1.78
CA ARG A 483 1.25 -15.92 -0.73
C ARG A 483 2.64 -15.70 -1.33
N LEU A 484 3.04 -16.55 -2.28
CA LEU A 484 4.33 -16.43 -2.98
C LEU A 484 4.39 -15.16 -3.85
N ALA A 485 3.30 -14.83 -4.56
CA ALA A 485 3.20 -13.62 -5.36
C ALA A 485 3.27 -12.35 -4.49
N ILE A 486 2.51 -12.28 -3.40
CA ILE A 486 2.57 -11.17 -2.45
C ILE A 486 3.97 -11.05 -1.85
N GLY A 487 4.62 -12.15 -1.49
CA GLY A 487 5.99 -12.15 -0.97
C GLY A 487 7.02 -11.60 -1.97
N LEU A 488 6.92 -11.99 -3.24
CA LEU A 488 7.77 -11.45 -4.32
C LEU A 488 7.55 -9.95 -4.53
N LEU A 489 6.29 -9.52 -4.54
CA LEU A 489 5.92 -8.12 -4.69
C LEU A 489 6.39 -7.29 -3.48
N ASN A 490 6.21 -7.77 -2.25
CA ASN A 490 6.68 -7.09 -1.05
C ASN A 490 8.21 -6.94 -1.02
N ALA A 491 8.96 -7.92 -1.56
CA ALA A 491 10.41 -7.82 -1.72
C ALA A 491 10.80 -6.77 -2.76
N GLU A 492 10.06 -6.66 -3.87
CA GLU A 492 10.25 -5.60 -4.87
C GLU A 492 9.94 -4.22 -4.28
N LEU A 493 8.79 -4.07 -3.60
CA LEU A 493 8.41 -2.85 -2.90
C LEU A 493 9.44 -2.45 -1.83
N ALA A 494 10.01 -3.44 -1.13
CA ALA A 494 11.12 -3.21 -0.22
C ALA A 494 12.30 -2.59 -0.98
N LEU A 495 12.72 -3.20 -2.08
CA LEU A 495 13.88 -2.74 -2.84
C LEU A 495 13.70 -1.31 -3.37
N LEU A 496 12.48 -0.93 -3.75
CA LEU A 496 12.14 0.37 -4.35
C LEU A 496 11.60 1.41 -3.35
N GLU A 497 11.56 1.08 -2.06
CA GLU A 497 10.91 1.85 -1.00
C GLU A 497 11.27 3.34 -0.98
N ASP A 498 12.54 3.68 -1.14
CA ASP A 498 13.01 5.08 -1.10
C ASP A 498 12.37 5.95 -2.20
N PHE A 499 12.09 5.36 -3.36
CA PHE A 499 11.44 6.04 -4.49
C PHE A 499 9.92 6.07 -4.32
N LEU A 500 9.34 4.96 -3.88
CA LEU A 500 7.89 4.83 -3.75
C LEU A 500 7.33 5.63 -2.57
N ALA A 501 8.10 5.78 -1.48
CA ALA A 501 7.70 6.55 -0.31
C ALA A 501 7.99 8.06 -0.44
N ALA A 502 9.12 8.45 -1.06
CA ALA A 502 9.55 9.85 -1.10
C ALA A 502 9.53 10.51 -2.49
N GLY A 503 9.53 9.73 -3.58
CA GLY A 503 9.62 10.24 -4.96
C GLY A 503 8.32 10.85 -5.46
N THR A 504 8.39 11.88 -6.29
CA THR A 504 7.20 12.51 -6.86
C THR A 504 6.83 11.83 -8.18
N LEU A 505 5.58 11.37 -8.32
CA LEU A 505 5.06 10.88 -9.60
C LEU A 505 4.88 12.07 -10.55
N VAL A 506 5.61 12.08 -11.66
CA VAL A 506 5.64 13.20 -12.61
C VAL A 506 4.69 12.99 -13.77
N GLU A 507 4.71 11.80 -14.39
CA GLU A 507 3.96 11.51 -15.61
C GLU A 507 3.80 10.00 -15.85
N GLN A 508 2.90 9.67 -16.79
CA GLN A 508 2.82 8.38 -17.46
C GLN A 508 3.43 8.54 -18.86
N ARG A 509 4.45 7.75 -19.17
CA ARG A 509 5.22 7.84 -20.41
C ARG A 509 4.94 6.63 -21.30
N PRO A 510 4.31 6.79 -22.48
CA PRO A 510 4.15 5.69 -23.42
C PRO A 510 5.51 5.15 -23.86
N PHE A 511 5.59 3.84 -24.11
CA PHE A 511 6.81 3.21 -24.60
C PHE A 511 6.55 2.21 -25.72
N ALA A 512 7.60 1.84 -26.44
CA ALA A 512 7.49 0.92 -27.57
C ALA A 512 8.20 -0.39 -27.27
N ILE A 513 7.68 -1.49 -27.80
CA ILE A 513 8.35 -2.79 -27.86
C ILE A 513 8.76 -3.07 -29.30
N SER A 514 9.80 -3.89 -29.50
CA SER A 514 10.01 -4.47 -30.84
C SER A 514 8.80 -5.37 -31.10
N ALA A 515 8.11 -5.15 -32.23
CA ALA A 515 6.90 -5.91 -32.56
C ALA A 515 7.18 -7.41 -32.32
N PRO A 516 6.37 -8.11 -31.50
CA PRO A 516 6.52 -9.55 -31.38
C PRO A 516 6.39 -10.08 -32.80
N SER A 517 7.41 -10.78 -33.30
CA SER A 517 7.39 -11.35 -34.64
C SER A 517 6.16 -12.21 -34.79
N GLY A 518 5.06 -11.63 -35.26
CA GLY A 518 3.94 -12.38 -35.80
C GLY A 518 4.55 -13.30 -36.83
N SER A 519 4.18 -14.58 -36.78
CA SER A 519 4.58 -15.61 -37.73
C SER A 519 4.84 -14.99 -39.10
N ASN A 520 6.13 -14.85 -39.46
CA ASN A 520 6.54 -14.39 -40.77
C ASN A 520 6.05 -15.43 -41.79
N LEU A 521 4.83 -15.28 -42.27
CA LEU A 521 4.40 -15.84 -43.54
C LEU A 521 5.28 -15.18 -44.59
N ARG A 522 6.42 -15.81 -44.86
CA ARG A 522 7.42 -15.37 -45.82
C ARG A 522 6.72 -15.06 -47.14
N SER A 523 6.74 -13.80 -47.52
CA SER A 523 6.42 -13.35 -48.87
C SER A 523 7.38 -14.04 -49.84
N HIS A 524 6.87 -14.96 -50.65
CA HIS A 524 7.51 -15.32 -51.90
C HIS A 524 6.78 -14.62 -53.04
N ASP A 525 7.55 -13.80 -53.77
CA ASP A 525 7.14 -13.18 -55.02
C ASP A 525 6.75 -14.27 -56.02
N VAL A 526 5.48 -14.29 -56.41
CA VAL A 526 5.02 -15.01 -57.60
C VAL A 526 4.13 -14.08 -58.41
N ALA A 527 4.47 -13.98 -59.70
CA ALA A 527 3.95 -13.03 -60.66
C ALA A 527 2.41 -13.07 -60.82
N PHE A 528 1.84 -11.87 -60.95
CA PHE A 528 0.42 -11.58 -61.01
C PHE A 528 -0.27 -12.18 -62.25
N ARG A 529 -1.33 -12.96 -62.04
CA ARG A 529 -2.40 -13.20 -63.03
C ARG A 529 -3.79 -13.05 -62.39
N ASN A 530 -4.63 -12.29 -63.06
CA ASN A 530 -5.98 -11.90 -62.65
C ASN A 530 -6.93 -13.12 -62.63
N SER A 531 -7.25 -13.66 -61.45
CA SER A 531 -8.35 -14.61 -61.25
C SER A 531 -9.06 -14.35 -59.90
N ALA A 532 -10.27 -14.89 -59.72
CA ALA A 532 -11.07 -14.68 -58.50
C ALA A 532 -10.38 -15.13 -57.20
N ILE A 533 -9.49 -16.12 -57.28
CA ILE A 533 -8.63 -16.59 -56.17
C ILE A 533 -7.64 -15.49 -55.76
N SER A 534 -7.08 -14.73 -56.72
CA SER A 534 -6.20 -13.59 -56.44
C SER A 534 -6.92 -12.44 -55.72
N ARG A 535 -8.23 -12.26 -55.94
CA ARG A 535 -9.03 -11.29 -55.17
C ARG A 535 -9.25 -11.74 -53.73
N ALA A 536 -9.59 -13.02 -53.51
CA ALA A 536 -9.75 -13.58 -52.16
C ALA A 536 -8.44 -13.56 -51.36
N GLU A 537 -7.30 -13.88 -51.98
CA GLU A 537 -5.98 -13.75 -51.36
C GLU A 537 -5.61 -12.29 -51.08
N LYS A 538 -5.93 -11.36 -51.99
CA LYS A 538 -5.73 -9.92 -51.77
C LYS A 538 -6.60 -9.40 -50.63
N GLU A 539 -7.86 -9.83 -50.54
CA GLU A 539 -8.76 -9.49 -49.44
C GLU A 539 -8.27 -10.08 -48.11
N ALA A 540 -7.81 -11.33 -48.09
CA ALA A 540 -7.21 -11.96 -46.92
C ALA A 540 -5.93 -11.23 -46.47
N ARG A 541 -5.05 -10.84 -47.40
CA ARG A 541 -3.86 -10.03 -47.09
C ARG A 541 -4.21 -8.64 -46.59
N LEU A 542 -5.22 -7.98 -47.19
CA LEU A 542 -5.67 -6.67 -46.74
C LEU A 542 -6.31 -6.75 -45.35
N ALA A 543 -7.05 -7.82 -45.06
CA ALA A 543 -7.63 -8.09 -43.74
C ALA A 543 -6.55 -8.37 -42.69
N ALA A 544 -5.54 -9.19 -43.02
CA ALA A 544 -4.38 -9.43 -42.17
C ALA A 544 -3.61 -8.13 -41.89
N TYR A 545 -3.28 -7.36 -42.93
CA TYR A 545 -2.61 -6.07 -42.78
C TYR A 545 -3.42 -5.09 -41.91
N LYS A 546 -4.73 -4.98 -42.12
CA LYS A 546 -5.59 -4.14 -41.27
C LYS A 546 -5.61 -4.62 -39.82
N SER A 547 -5.67 -5.94 -39.61
CA SER A 547 -5.61 -6.55 -38.28
C SER A 547 -4.29 -6.24 -37.58
N ASP A 548 -3.17 -6.34 -38.30
CA ASP A 548 -1.84 -6.03 -37.77
C ASP A 548 -1.72 -4.54 -37.40
N VAL A 549 -2.19 -3.63 -38.25
CA VAL A 549 -2.19 -2.19 -37.96
C VAL A 549 -3.05 -1.86 -36.73
N LEU A 550 -4.22 -2.51 -36.59
CA LEU A 550 -5.08 -2.33 -35.41
C LEU A 550 -4.43 -2.91 -34.14
N ARG A 551 -3.75 -4.05 -34.27
CA ARG A 551 -3.01 -4.70 -33.18
C ARG A 551 -1.84 -3.82 -32.71
N GLU A 552 -1.05 -3.28 -33.63
CA GLU A 552 0.06 -2.37 -33.30
C GLU A 552 -0.42 -1.09 -32.60
N ARG A 553 -1.53 -0.51 -33.08
CA ARG A 553 -2.15 0.66 -32.43
C ARG A 553 -2.62 0.33 -31.02
N ARG A 554 -3.26 -0.82 -30.83
CA ARG A 554 -3.72 -1.29 -29.52
C ARG A 554 -2.54 -1.48 -28.56
N ILE A 555 -1.53 -2.26 -28.94
CA ILE A 555 -0.34 -2.50 -28.12
C ILE A 555 0.32 -1.17 -27.70
N ARG A 556 0.44 -0.20 -28.61
CA ARG A 556 1.01 1.11 -28.27
C ARG A 556 0.20 1.87 -27.21
N SER A 557 -1.11 1.70 -27.18
CA SER A 557 -1.98 2.33 -26.16
C SER A 557 -1.98 1.61 -24.81
N GLU A 558 -1.50 0.37 -24.77
CA GLU A 558 -1.42 -0.47 -23.57
C GLU A 558 -0.07 -0.32 -22.83
N LEU A 559 0.97 0.20 -23.48
CA LEU A 559 2.33 0.27 -22.94
C LEU A 559 2.63 1.66 -22.36
N GLU A 560 2.62 1.78 -21.03
CA GLU A 560 2.94 3.03 -20.33
C GLU A 560 3.87 2.79 -19.14
N ALA A 561 4.76 3.75 -18.87
CA ALA A 561 5.69 3.73 -17.76
C ALA A 561 5.42 4.87 -16.79
N ALA A 562 5.21 4.56 -15.51
CA ALA A 562 5.10 5.58 -14.47
C ALA A 562 6.50 6.14 -14.13
N VAL A 563 6.63 7.47 -14.09
CA VAL A 563 7.91 8.15 -13.86
C VAL A 563 7.92 8.82 -12.48
N PHE A 564 8.72 8.29 -11.56
CA PHE A 564 8.97 8.86 -10.25
C PHE A 564 10.31 9.61 -10.24
N ARG A 565 10.32 10.83 -9.72
CA ARG A 565 11.55 11.61 -9.55
C ARG A 565 11.86 11.87 -8.09
N THR A 566 13.10 11.63 -7.72
CA THR A 566 13.72 12.07 -6.46
C THR A 566 14.85 13.04 -6.78
N ASP A 567 15.43 13.64 -5.74
CA ASP A 567 16.57 14.56 -5.90
C ASP A 567 17.82 13.84 -6.47
N LYS A 568 17.88 12.51 -6.38
CA LYS A 568 19.05 11.69 -6.74
C LYS A 568 18.84 10.77 -7.95
N ALA A 569 17.60 10.42 -8.29
CA ALA A 569 17.33 9.51 -9.41
C ALA A 569 15.93 9.65 -10.00
N THR A 570 15.75 9.04 -11.16
CA THR A 570 14.43 8.78 -11.74
C THR A 570 14.16 7.28 -11.73
N LEU A 571 13.03 6.86 -11.15
CA LEU A 571 12.51 5.49 -11.24
C LEU A 571 11.43 5.44 -12.33
N LEU A 572 11.54 4.47 -13.23
CA LEU A 572 10.54 4.14 -14.24
C LEU A 572 9.93 2.80 -13.90
N LEU A 573 8.60 2.72 -13.94
CA LEU A 573 7.84 1.48 -13.82
C LEU A 573 7.06 1.25 -15.12
N PRO A 574 7.69 0.72 -16.19
CA PRO A 574 6.97 0.24 -17.38
C PRO A 574 6.00 -0.88 -17.04
N ILE A 575 4.77 -0.78 -17.55
CA ILE A 575 3.66 -1.71 -17.32
C ILE A 575 2.96 -1.98 -18.65
N TRP A 576 2.63 -3.24 -18.92
CA TRP A 576 1.79 -3.64 -20.05
C TRP A 576 0.33 -3.80 -19.60
N TYR A 577 -0.50 -2.81 -19.90
CA TYR A 577 -1.94 -2.81 -19.63
C TYR A 577 -2.74 -3.52 -20.72
N GLU A 578 -2.39 -4.77 -21.05
CA GLU A 578 -3.12 -5.54 -22.08
C GLU A 578 -4.62 -5.60 -21.76
N ASP A 579 -5.44 -5.40 -22.79
CA ASP A 579 -6.88 -5.58 -22.68
C ASP A 579 -7.21 -7.00 -22.19
N ASP A 580 -8.16 -7.10 -21.27
CA ASP A 580 -8.64 -8.36 -20.66
C ASP A 580 -7.63 -9.12 -19.78
N ALA A 581 -6.44 -8.54 -19.49
CA ALA A 581 -5.50 -9.15 -18.54
C ALA A 581 -6.08 -9.31 -17.12
N GLN A 582 -7.10 -8.52 -16.76
CA GLN A 582 -7.85 -8.66 -15.51
C GLN A 582 -8.72 -9.92 -15.43
N PHE A 583 -8.91 -10.64 -16.55
CA PHE A 583 -9.50 -11.98 -16.58
C PHE A 583 -8.42 -13.07 -16.68
N VAL A 584 -7.63 -13.04 -17.76
CA VAL A 584 -6.51 -13.96 -17.99
C VAL A 584 -5.38 -13.18 -18.69
N PRO A 585 -4.24 -12.96 -18.02
CA PRO A 585 -3.07 -12.31 -18.61
C PRO A 585 -2.56 -13.07 -19.83
N GLY A 586 -2.28 -12.35 -20.92
CA GLY A 586 -1.63 -12.88 -22.11
C GLY A 586 -0.13 -13.10 -21.93
N GLN A 587 0.58 -13.22 -23.06
CA GLN A 587 2.03 -13.43 -23.03
C GLN A 587 2.75 -12.33 -22.25
N LEU A 588 2.36 -11.07 -22.50
CA LEU A 588 2.89 -9.86 -21.85
C LEU A 588 4.41 -9.75 -21.86
N ALA A 589 5.07 -10.43 -22.81
CA ALA A 589 6.52 -10.47 -22.92
C ALA A 589 6.98 -10.14 -24.34
N ALA A 590 7.95 -9.22 -24.44
CA ALA A 590 8.47 -8.77 -25.73
C ALA A 590 9.96 -8.38 -25.65
N PRO A 591 10.73 -8.59 -26.73
CA PRO A 591 12.11 -8.13 -26.80
C PRO A 591 12.20 -6.63 -27.11
N GLY A 592 13.30 -6.01 -26.68
CA GLY A 592 13.73 -4.70 -27.15
C GLY A 592 12.74 -3.56 -26.84
N ALA A 593 12.30 -3.42 -25.59
CA ALA A 593 11.47 -2.29 -25.18
C ALA A 593 12.29 -1.00 -25.08
N THR A 594 11.77 0.11 -25.60
CA THR A 594 12.44 1.42 -25.63
C THR A 594 11.59 2.49 -24.96
N ILE A 595 12.19 3.19 -23.99
CA ILE A 595 11.52 4.20 -23.16
C ILE A 595 12.34 5.49 -23.21
N ASP A 596 11.68 6.60 -23.57
CA ASP A 596 12.29 7.92 -23.55
C ASP A 596 12.13 8.57 -22.17
N VAL A 597 13.23 9.01 -21.58
CA VAL A 597 13.31 9.56 -20.22
C VAL A 597 13.77 11.00 -20.28
N ALA A 598 12.87 11.93 -19.96
CA ALA A 598 13.17 13.36 -19.98
C ALA A 598 13.84 13.84 -18.67
N SER A 599 14.56 14.97 -18.76
CA SER A 599 15.13 15.73 -17.64
C SER A 599 16.11 14.95 -16.76
N VAL A 600 16.92 14.08 -17.36
CA VAL A 600 18.01 13.35 -16.68
C VAL A 600 19.37 13.89 -17.11
N PRO A 601 20.38 13.93 -16.20
CA PRO A 601 21.73 14.35 -16.55
C PRO A 601 22.35 13.48 -17.66
N GLU A 602 23.21 14.07 -18.50
CA GLU A 602 23.93 13.32 -19.54
C GLU A 602 24.82 12.21 -18.96
N THR A 603 25.33 12.41 -17.75
CA THR A 603 26.15 11.45 -17.00
C THR A 603 25.35 10.33 -16.34
N ALA A 604 24.02 10.37 -16.39
CA ALA A 604 23.18 9.36 -15.77
C ALA A 604 23.22 8.05 -16.54
N PHE A 605 23.31 6.94 -15.81
CA PHE A 605 23.21 5.58 -16.34
C PHE A 605 21.87 4.97 -15.95
N ALA A 606 21.34 4.12 -16.82
CA ALA A 606 20.12 3.36 -16.57
C ALA A 606 20.46 1.96 -16.06
N TYR A 607 19.71 1.47 -15.07
CA TYR A 607 19.85 0.14 -14.49
C TYR A 607 18.47 -0.54 -14.41
N GLU A 608 18.37 -1.77 -14.90
CA GLU A 608 17.27 -2.67 -14.56
C GLU A 608 17.49 -3.17 -13.13
N VAL A 609 16.46 -3.06 -12.30
CA VAL A 609 16.48 -3.42 -10.89
C VAL A 609 15.44 -4.49 -10.63
N THR A 610 15.89 -5.65 -10.20
CA THR A 610 15.04 -6.75 -9.73
C THR A 610 15.49 -7.20 -8.36
N THR A 611 14.68 -8.03 -7.68
CA THR A 611 15.05 -8.60 -6.37
C THR A 611 16.22 -9.58 -6.43
N THR A 612 16.63 -10.03 -7.63
CA THR A 612 17.74 -10.97 -7.83
C THR A 612 18.91 -10.37 -8.62
N ARG A 613 18.73 -9.24 -9.30
CA ARG A 613 19.76 -8.66 -10.16
C ARG A 613 19.60 -7.15 -10.34
N ILE A 614 20.74 -6.43 -10.32
CA ILE A 614 20.83 -5.04 -10.78
C ILE A 614 21.84 -4.97 -11.92
N THR A 615 21.37 -4.67 -13.14
CA THR A 615 22.19 -4.67 -14.36
C THR A 615 22.11 -3.35 -15.11
N PRO A 616 23.23 -2.82 -15.62
CA PRO A 616 23.20 -1.63 -16.46
C PRO A 616 22.47 -1.93 -17.78
N LEU A 617 21.69 -0.95 -18.24
CA LEU A 617 20.98 -0.98 -19.51
C LEU A 617 21.68 -0.10 -20.55
N SER A 618 21.53 -0.48 -21.82
CA SER A 618 21.93 0.38 -22.92
C SER A 618 21.03 1.61 -22.94
N SER A 619 21.64 2.79 -23.07
CA SER A 619 20.89 4.03 -23.24
C SER A 619 21.62 5.00 -24.15
N GLU A 620 20.86 5.70 -24.99
CA GLU A 620 21.33 6.68 -25.97
C GLU A 620 20.87 8.08 -25.54
N PRO A 621 21.72 9.12 -25.64
CA PRO A 621 21.29 10.49 -25.36
C PRO A 621 20.26 10.95 -26.42
N ILE A 622 19.22 11.64 -25.96
CA ILE A 622 18.21 12.30 -26.81
C ILE A 622 18.08 13.77 -26.36
N PRO A 623 17.56 14.69 -27.19
CA PRO A 623 17.38 16.09 -26.76
C PRO A 623 16.59 16.19 -25.46
N GLY A 624 17.22 16.70 -24.40
CA GLY A 624 16.61 16.86 -23.08
C GLY A 624 16.42 15.58 -22.25
N GLY A 625 17.07 14.46 -22.61
CA GLY A 625 16.89 13.19 -21.91
C GLY A 625 17.75 12.02 -22.41
N ARG A 626 17.31 10.79 -22.10
CA ARG A 626 17.92 9.54 -22.57
C ARG A 626 16.86 8.57 -23.05
N LYS A 627 17.15 7.82 -24.11
CA LYS A 627 16.37 6.65 -24.54
C LYS A 627 16.97 5.40 -23.92
N VAL A 628 16.22 4.73 -23.06
CA VAL A 628 16.64 3.50 -22.38
C VAL A 628 16.11 2.29 -23.14
N LYS A 629 16.95 1.27 -23.32
CA LYS A 629 16.60 0.02 -24.02
C LYS A 629 16.65 -1.17 -23.06
N LEU A 630 15.52 -1.81 -22.88
CA LEU A 630 15.37 -3.09 -22.18
C LEU A 630 15.51 -4.24 -23.19
N PRO A 631 16.38 -5.23 -22.95
CA PRO A 631 16.58 -6.35 -23.88
C PRO A 631 15.35 -7.28 -23.94
N ALA A 632 14.70 -7.50 -22.80
CA ALA A 632 13.48 -8.26 -22.66
C ALA A 632 12.59 -7.55 -21.63
N PHE A 633 11.29 -7.52 -21.90
CA PHE A 633 10.28 -6.96 -21.02
C PHE A 633 9.22 -8.03 -20.76
N ASP A 634 8.77 -8.17 -19.52
CA ASP A 634 7.82 -9.20 -19.08
C ASP A 634 6.87 -8.64 -18.01
N THR A 635 5.62 -8.34 -18.40
CA THR A 635 4.54 -7.72 -17.60
C THR A 635 4.86 -6.32 -17.06
N THR A 636 5.85 -6.21 -16.19
CA THR A 636 6.34 -4.99 -15.54
C THR A 636 7.86 -5.03 -15.44
N ALA A 637 8.49 -3.88 -15.21
CA ALA A 637 9.90 -3.81 -14.82
C ALA A 637 10.15 -2.58 -13.96
N ALA A 638 11.29 -2.54 -13.25
CA ALA A 638 11.76 -1.36 -12.55
C ALA A 638 13.11 -0.91 -13.12
N ILE A 639 13.17 0.35 -13.55
CA ILE A 639 14.38 0.94 -14.12
C ILE A 639 14.76 2.19 -13.32
N ILE A 640 16.00 2.27 -12.88
CA ILE A 640 16.53 3.44 -12.20
C ILE A 640 17.54 4.14 -13.11
N VAL A 641 17.35 5.44 -13.30
CA VAL A 641 18.26 6.32 -14.02
C VAL A 641 18.91 7.29 -13.03
N THR A 642 20.21 7.17 -12.83
CA THR A 642 20.97 7.99 -11.85
C THR A 642 22.41 8.20 -12.26
N SER A 643 23.00 9.30 -11.81
CA SER A 643 24.46 9.55 -11.84
C SER A 643 25.14 9.21 -10.50
N ASP A 644 24.38 8.87 -9.46
CA ASP A 644 24.89 8.56 -8.12
C ASP A 644 25.23 7.07 -8.00
N SER A 645 26.52 6.76 -7.96
CA SER A 645 27.01 5.39 -7.81
C SER A 645 26.80 4.82 -6.40
N SER A 646 26.68 5.67 -5.38
CA SER A 646 26.43 5.24 -3.99
C SER A 646 25.03 4.67 -3.83
N LEU A 647 24.03 5.29 -4.48
CA LEU A 647 22.66 4.80 -4.52
C LEU A 647 22.57 3.38 -5.10
N ILE A 648 23.29 3.11 -6.20
CA ILE A 648 23.32 1.78 -6.81
C ILE A 648 24.05 0.78 -5.91
N ALA A 649 25.09 1.19 -5.18
CA ALA A 649 25.75 0.33 -4.21
C ALA A 649 24.82 -0.04 -3.05
N ASP A 650 24.02 0.91 -2.56
CA ASP A 650 23.04 0.70 -1.49
C ASP A 650 21.93 -0.27 -1.92
N LEU A 651 21.40 -0.10 -3.13
CA LEU A 651 20.40 -1.00 -3.71
C LEU A 651 20.96 -2.42 -3.90
N LYS A 652 22.21 -2.57 -4.34
CA LYS A 652 22.87 -3.88 -4.43
C LYS A 652 22.97 -4.55 -3.07
N ARG A 653 23.34 -3.83 -2.01
CA ARG A 653 23.36 -4.37 -0.64
C ARG A 653 21.96 -4.78 -0.18
N LYS A 654 20.92 -4.00 -0.47
CA LYS A 654 19.53 -4.36 -0.14
C LYS A 654 19.08 -5.61 -0.91
N MET A 655 19.31 -5.64 -2.22
CA MET A 655 19.03 -6.80 -3.09
C MET A 655 19.71 -8.09 -2.59
N GLU A 656 20.96 -8.01 -2.13
CA GLU A 656 21.70 -9.18 -1.60
C GLU A 656 20.99 -9.85 -0.41
N THR A 657 20.24 -9.10 0.40
CA THR A 657 19.43 -9.65 1.50
C THR A 657 18.16 -10.35 1.04
N LEU A 658 17.65 -9.99 -0.15
CA LEU A 658 16.37 -10.46 -0.70
C LEU A 658 16.53 -11.58 -1.74
N GLN A 659 17.66 -11.63 -2.44
CA GLN A 659 17.85 -12.44 -3.65
C GLN A 659 17.57 -13.93 -3.45
N ALA A 660 17.99 -14.49 -2.32
CA ALA A 660 17.93 -15.93 -2.10
C ALA A 660 16.49 -16.41 -1.85
N GLN A 661 15.76 -15.66 -1.01
CA GLN A 661 14.34 -15.91 -0.78
C GLN A 661 13.51 -15.63 -2.05
N SER A 662 13.86 -14.57 -2.79
CA SER A 662 13.16 -14.23 -4.03
C SER A 662 13.31 -15.31 -5.09
N ALA A 663 14.53 -15.85 -5.28
CA ALA A 663 14.76 -16.96 -6.20
C ALA A 663 13.96 -18.22 -5.81
N ARG A 664 13.92 -18.55 -4.51
CA ARG A 664 13.11 -19.66 -3.99
C ARG A 664 11.62 -19.44 -4.27
N ASN A 665 11.10 -18.26 -3.96
CA ASN A 665 9.69 -17.94 -4.14
C ASN A 665 9.30 -18.02 -5.63
N TRP A 666 10.17 -17.59 -6.55
CA TRP A 666 9.94 -17.75 -7.99
C TRP A 666 9.87 -19.21 -8.43
N ILE A 667 10.76 -20.08 -7.94
CA ILE A 667 10.74 -21.52 -8.25
C ILE A 667 9.43 -22.15 -7.77
N GLU A 668 9.07 -21.93 -6.51
CA GLU A 668 7.88 -22.51 -5.92
C GLU A 668 6.59 -21.97 -6.56
N LEU A 669 6.57 -20.69 -6.93
CA LEU A 669 5.44 -20.09 -7.63
C LEU A 669 5.24 -20.73 -9.02
N ALA A 670 6.32 -20.90 -9.78
CA ALA A 670 6.28 -21.53 -11.09
C ALA A 670 5.82 -23.00 -11.01
N LYS A 671 6.25 -23.74 -9.99
CA LYS A 671 5.81 -25.12 -9.73
C LYS A 671 4.34 -25.21 -9.37
N ALA A 672 3.88 -24.36 -8.45
CA ALA A 672 2.49 -24.31 -8.03
C ALA A 672 1.58 -23.97 -9.22
N LYS A 673 1.93 -22.94 -10.00
CA LYS A 673 1.19 -22.57 -11.22
C LYS A 673 1.20 -23.67 -12.27
N LEU A 674 2.34 -24.31 -12.55
CA LEU A 674 2.43 -25.42 -13.52
C LEU A 674 1.48 -26.56 -13.15
N ASN A 675 1.47 -26.97 -11.88
CA ASN A 675 0.60 -28.05 -11.40
C ASN A 675 -0.88 -27.70 -11.65
N ARG A 676 -1.31 -26.50 -11.23
CA ARG A 676 -2.68 -26.04 -11.43
C ARG A 676 -3.06 -25.95 -12.91
N VAL A 677 -2.17 -25.42 -13.75
CA VAL A 677 -2.42 -25.27 -15.18
C VAL A 677 -2.55 -26.62 -15.86
N GLN A 678 -1.70 -27.61 -15.50
CA GLN A 678 -1.80 -28.97 -16.03
C GLN A 678 -3.14 -29.62 -15.68
N ILE A 679 -3.61 -29.49 -14.42
CA ILE A 679 -4.89 -30.06 -13.99
C ILE A 679 -6.05 -29.49 -14.83
N ALA A 680 -6.10 -28.17 -15.01
CA ALA A 680 -7.15 -27.52 -15.80
C ALA A 680 -7.04 -27.88 -17.30
N ASP A 681 -5.85 -27.93 -17.87
CA ASP A 681 -5.62 -28.35 -19.26
C ASP A 681 -6.07 -29.80 -19.51
N ASP A 682 -5.77 -30.71 -18.58
CA ASP A 682 -6.20 -32.10 -18.65
C ASP A 682 -7.73 -32.21 -18.61
N GLU A 683 -8.41 -31.41 -17.78
CA GLU A 683 -9.88 -31.35 -17.75
C GLU A 683 -10.47 -30.79 -19.05
N LEU A 684 -9.91 -29.70 -19.57
CA LEU A 684 -10.35 -29.10 -20.84
C LEU A 684 -10.15 -30.08 -22.01
N THR A 685 -9.06 -30.82 -22.01
CA THR A 685 -8.78 -31.85 -23.01
C THR A 685 -9.80 -32.99 -22.95
N LYS A 686 -10.18 -33.45 -21.75
CA LYS A 686 -11.25 -34.46 -21.58
C LYS A 686 -12.61 -33.98 -22.09
N LEU A 687 -12.88 -32.68 -21.97
CA LEU A 687 -14.10 -32.04 -22.49
C LEU A 687 -14.04 -31.74 -24.01
N GLY A 688 -12.95 -32.12 -24.69
CA GLY A 688 -12.78 -31.86 -26.14
C GLY A 688 -12.40 -30.43 -26.49
N ALA A 689 -12.01 -29.62 -25.50
CA ALA A 689 -11.58 -28.23 -25.63
C ALA A 689 -10.05 -28.05 -25.39
N GLY A 690 -9.26 -29.10 -25.63
CA GLY A 690 -7.80 -29.06 -25.47
C GLY A 690 -7.11 -28.16 -26.52
N GLN A 691 -5.94 -27.61 -26.18
CA GLN A 691 -5.12 -26.85 -27.13
C GLN A 691 -4.10 -27.75 -27.85
N PRO A 692 -3.94 -27.64 -29.18
CA PRO A 692 -2.96 -28.43 -29.93
C PRO A 692 -1.52 -28.25 -29.44
N ASP A 693 -1.17 -27.02 -29.06
CA ASP A 693 0.19 -26.66 -28.64
C ASP A 693 0.45 -26.92 -27.14
N ALA A 694 -0.57 -27.35 -26.37
CA ALA A 694 -0.45 -27.56 -24.92
C ALA A 694 0.72 -28.48 -24.52
N PRO A 695 0.94 -29.67 -25.17
CA PRO A 695 2.03 -30.54 -24.80
C PRO A 695 3.41 -29.88 -24.93
N GLN A 696 3.60 -29.07 -25.98
CA GLN A 696 4.85 -28.35 -26.22
C GLN A 696 5.05 -27.23 -25.18
N LEU A 697 4.02 -26.41 -24.93
CA LEU A 697 4.09 -25.31 -23.96
C LEU A 697 4.35 -25.82 -22.54
N LEU A 698 3.67 -26.88 -22.11
CA LEU A 698 3.87 -27.53 -20.82
C LEU A 698 5.24 -28.20 -20.70
N ALA A 699 5.77 -28.78 -21.79
CA ALA A 699 7.13 -29.31 -21.81
C ALA A 699 8.19 -28.20 -21.67
N GLN A 700 8.00 -27.05 -22.33
CA GLN A 700 8.90 -25.90 -22.19
C GLN A 700 8.85 -25.30 -20.78
N ALA A 701 7.66 -25.17 -20.18
CA ALA A 701 7.52 -24.73 -18.79
C ALA A 701 8.25 -25.67 -17.82
N ARG A 702 8.03 -26.99 -17.95
CA ARG A 702 8.71 -28.03 -17.15
C ARG A 702 10.23 -27.98 -17.31
N ALA A 703 10.73 -27.87 -18.54
CA ALA A 703 12.17 -27.82 -18.78
C ALA A 703 12.83 -26.59 -18.14
N ASN A 704 12.16 -25.44 -18.13
CA ASN A 704 12.66 -24.25 -17.45
C ASN A 704 12.64 -24.39 -15.92
N ILE A 705 11.58 -24.95 -15.34
CA ILE A 705 11.52 -25.25 -13.90
C ILE A 705 12.63 -26.23 -13.50
N GLN A 706 12.85 -27.29 -14.29
CA GLN A 706 13.94 -28.26 -14.05
C GLN A 706 15.32 -27.60 -14.12
N LYS A 707 15.55 -26.64 -15.03
CA LYS A 707 16.78 -25.85 -15.05
C LYS A 707 16.92 -24.99 -13.79
N ALA A 708 15.84 -24.36 -13.34
CA ALA A 708 15.84 -23.57 -12.11
C ALA A 708 16.17 -24.42 -10.87
N GLU A 709 15.53 -25.58 -10.73
CA GLU A 709 15.79 -26.54 -9.64
C GLU A 709 17.19 -27.16 -9.75
N GLY A 710 17.68 -27.44 -10.96
CA GLY A 710 19.01 -27.99 -11.21
C GLY A 710 20.14 -27.06 -10.76
N ILE A 711 19.89 -25.75 -10.68
CA ILE A 711 20.84 -24.79 -10.12
C ILE A 711 21.00 -25.01 -8.61
N PHE A 712 19.97 -25.48 -7.89
CA PHE A 712 20.01 -25.76 -6.45
C PHE A 712 19.16 -26.97 -6.07
N PRO A 713 19.70 -28.20 -6.12
CA PRO A 713 18.95 -29.39 -5.74
C PRO A 713 18.71 -29.43 -4.22
N GLY A 714 17.44 -29.34 -3.81
CA GLY A 714 17.00 -29.56 -2.41
C GLY A 714 17.72 -28.68 -1.38
N ASP A 715 18.23 -29.31 -0.32
CA ASP A 715 18.94 -28.69 0.82
C ASP A 715 20.14 -27.80 0.41
N ALA A 716 20.60 -27.88 -0.84
CA ALA A 716 21.62 -26.97 -1.36
C ALA A 716 21.14 -25.51 -1.41
N LEU A 717 19.84 -25.27 -1.67
CA LEU A 717 19.26 -23.93 -1.63
C LEU A 717 19.21 -23.41 -0.19
N ASP A 718 18.79 -24.25 0.77
CA ASP A 718 18.76 -23.88 2.19
C ASP A 718 20.17 -23.65 2.76
N ARG A 719 21.15 -24.48 2.38
CA ARG A 719 22.57 -24.25 2.70
C ARG A 719 23.12 -22.98 2.04
N ALA A 720 22.74 -22.69 0.80
CA ALA A 720 23.13 -21.45 0.13
C ALA A 720 22.51 -20.21 0.77
N ILE A 721 21.25 -20.29 1.21
CA ILE A 721 20.56 -19.25 1.99
C ILE A 721 21.27 -19.04 3.34
N ALA A 722 21.59 -20.12 4.05
CA ALA A 722 22.32 -20.06 5.32
C ALA A 722 23.73 -19.44 5.14
N LEU A 723 24.47 -19.87 4.13
CA LEU A 723 25.79 -19.32 3.78
C LEU A 723 25.71 -17.84 3.36
N ALA A 724 24.66 -17.44 2.64
CA ALA A 724 24.44 -16.04 2.26
C ALA A 724 24.12 -15.16 3.49
N ARG A 725 23.30 -15.68 4.43
CA ARG A 725 23.01 -15.02 5.71
C ARG A 725 24.28 -14.84 6.55
N GLU A 726 25.16 -15.84 6.59
CA GLU A 726 26.45 -15.77 7.29
C GLU A 726 27.47 -14.85 6.58
N ALA A 727 27.53 -14.88 5.25
CA ALA A 727 28.45 -14.07 4.45
C ALA A 727 28.16 -12.56 4.58
N GLY A 728 26.87 -12.18 4.73
CA GLY A 728 26.43 -10.80 4.97
C GLY A 728 26.99 -10.15 6.24
N GLN A 729 27.60 -10.94 7.15
CA GLN A 729 28.22 -10.43 8.38
C GLN A 729 29.76 -10.36 8.33
N ARG A 730 30.45 -11.07 7.42
CA ARG A 730 31.92 -11.28 7.55
C ARG A 730 32.76 -11.29 6.27
N LYS A 731 32.22 -11.34 5.04
CA LYS A 731 33.05 -11.42 3.82
C LYS A 731 32.99 -10.17 2.94
N SER A 732 34.13 -9.84 2.33
CA SER A 732 34.22 -8.78 1.31
C SER A 732 33.27 -9.09 0.14
N PRO A 733 32.42 -8.13 -0.29
CA PRO A 733 31.38 -8.34 -1.33
C PRO A 733 31.91 -8.71 -2.72
N ASN A 734 33.24 -8.72 -2.92
CA ASN A 734 33.90 -8.99 -4.20
C ASN A 734 34.61 -10.35 -4.29
N SER A 735 34.40 -11.30 -3.36
CA SER A 735 34.96 -12.64 -3.51
C SER A 735 34.30 -13.40 -4.67
N ALA A 736 35.11 -14.19 -5.42
CA ALA A 736 34.65 -14.91 -6.61
C ALA A 736 33.44 -15.82 -6.33
N ASP A 737 33.41 -16.46 -5.16
CA ASP A 737 32.33 -17.37 -4.73
C ASP A 737 30.99 -16.63 -4.55
N VAL A 738 31.02 -15.42 -4.00
CA VAL A 738 29.82 -14.61 -3.76
C VAL A 738 29.24 -14.11 -5.09
N VAL A 739 30.09 -13.73 -6.05
CA VAL A 739 29.65 -13.32 -7.39
C VAL A 739 29.04 -14.48 -8.17
N GLN A 740 29.62 -15.68 -8.09
CA GLN A 740 29.04 -16.87 -8.71
C GLN A 740 27.70 -17.25 -8.08
N LEU A 741 27.58 -17.15 -6.75
CA LEU A 741 26.32 -17.43 -6.06
C LEU A 741 25.19 -16.47 -6.47
N ARG A 742 25.49 -15.18 -6.63
CA ARG A 742 24.53 -14.16 -7.11
C ARG A 742 23.97 -14.50 -8.50
N LYS A 743 24.86 -14.85 -9.44
CA LYS A 743 24.44 -15.24 -10.81
C LYS A 743 23.50 -16.43 -10.80
N ARG A 744 23.73 -17.40 -9.92
CA ARG A 744 22.89 -18.60 -9.78
C ARG A 744 21.47 -18.27 -9.28
N PHE A 745 21.31 -17.34 -8.34
CA PHE A 745 19.98 -16.92 -7.89
C PHE A 745 19.18 -16.21 -8.99
N ASP A 746 19.82 -15.31 -9.74
CA ASP A 746 19.19 -14.65 -10.89
C ASP A 746 18.81 -15.62 -12.00
N GLU A 747 19.71 -16.55 -12.35
CA GLU A 747 19.43 -17.56 -13.37
C GLU A 747 18.22 -18.42 -13.00
N ALA A 748 18.11 -18.85 -11.74
CA ALA A 748 16.97 -19.61 -11.26
C ALA A 748 15.66 -18.81 -11.37
N ALA A 749 15.65 -17.56 -10.91
CA ALA A 749 14.47 -16.69 -11.00
C ALA A 749 14.04 -16.44 -12.46
N ARG A 750 14.99 -16.21 -13.38
CA ARG A 750 14.67 -16.00 -14.80
C ARG A 750 14.14 -17.24 -15.49
N TYR A 751 14.66 -18.43 -15.18
CA TYR A 751 14.09 -19.67 -15.69
C TYR A 751 12.66 -19.86 -15.18
N SER A 752 12.40 -19.59 -13.90
CA SER A 752 11.05 -19.62 -13.34
C SER A 752 10.10 -18.62 -14.01
N GLN A 753 10.50 -17.37 -14.21
CA GLN A 753 9.73 -16.36 -14.94
C GLN A 753 9.45 -16.79 -16.39
N THR A 754 10.44 -17.36 -17.07
CA THR A 754 10.27 -17.92 -18.41
C THR A 754 9.26 -19.07 -18.42
N ALA A 755 9.25 -19.93 -17.39
CA ALA A 755 8.23 -20.96 -17.26
C ALA A 755 6.82 -20.35 -17.09
N MET A 756 6.69 -19.29 -16.28
CA MET A 756 5.42 -18.56 -16.10
C MET A 756 4.93 -17.97 -17.43
N GLN A 757 5.82 -17.42 -18.27
CA GLN A 757 5.49 -16.93 -19.61
C GLN A 757 4.85 -18.02 -20.49
N TRP A 758 5.45 -19.22 -20.54
CA TRP A 758 4.90 -20.35 -21.30
C TRP A 758 3.51 -20.77 -20.80
N LEU A 759 3.31 -20.76 -19.48
CA LEU A 759 2.02 -21.07 -18.88
C LEU A 759 0.96 -20.02 -19.24
N ARG A 760 1.29 -18.72 -19.23
CA ARG A 760 0.36 -17.66 -19.64
C ARG A 760 -0.08 -17.78 -21.09
N ILE A 761 0.84 -18.13 -22.00
CA ILE A 761 0.50 -18.38 -23.41
C ILE A 761 -0.57 -19.48 -23.53
N LEU A 762 -0.38 -20.58 -22.80
CA LEU A 762 -1.36 -21.68 -22.78
C LEU A 762 -2.71 -21.26 -22.19
N GLN A 763 -2.68 -20.58 -21.03
CA GLN A 763 -3.89 -20.11 -20.35
C GLN A 763 -4.69 -19.15 -21.25
N LYS A 764 -4.01 -18.20 -21.90
CA LYS A 764 -4.64 -17.24 -22.82
C LYS A 764 -5.25 -17.93 -24.04
N ALA A 765 -4.56 -18.89 -24.65
CA ALA A 765 -5.08 -19.63 -25.81
C ALA A 765 -6.39 -20.38 -25.50
N HIS A 766 -6.46 -21.04 -24.34
CA HIS A 766 -7.69 -21.66 -23.84
C HIS A 766 -8.80 -20.65 -23.60
N TRP A 767 -8.46 -19.53 -22.94
CA TRP A 767 -9.44 -18.49 -22.62
C TRP A 767 -9.99 -17.80 -23.87
N GLU A 768 -9.15 -17.51 -24.87
CA GLU A 768 -9.58 -16.97 -26.17
C GLU A 768 -10.49 -17.96 -26.90
N THR A 769 -10.18 -19.26 -26.84
CA THR A 769 -11.04 -20.30 -27.44
C THR A 769 -12.43 -20.32 -26.78
N ALA A 770 -12.53 -20.14 -25.47
CA ALA A 770 -13.81 -20.06 -24.77
C ALA A 770 -14.55 -18.73 -25.04
N THR A 771 -13.84 -17.62 -25.18
CA THR A 771 -14.46 -16.27 -25.22
C THR A 771 -14.69 -15.73 -26.63
N HIS A 772 -14.04 -16.25 -27.69
CA HIS A 772 -14.12 -15.68 -29.04
C HIS A 772 -15.53 -15.55 -29.64
N ARG A 773 -16.51 -16.34 -29.15
CA ARG A 773 -17.91 -16.28 -29.57
C ARG A 773 -18.76 -15.35 -28.71
N LEU A 774 -18.30 -15.04 -27.50
CA LEU A 774 -19.00 -14.16 -26.58
C LEU A 774 -18.82 -12.70 -26.98
N LYS A 775 -19.83 -11.88 -26.74
CA LYS A 775 -19.75 -10.42 -26.94
C LYS A 775 -18.92 -9.71 -25.87
N SER A 776 -18.69 -10.38 -24.73
CA SER A 776 -17.85 -9.93 -23.63
C SER A 776 -17.42 -11.14 -22.78
N PRO A 777 -16.25 -11.13 -22.13
CA PRO A 777 -15.85 -12.19 -21.20
C PRO A 777 -16.80 -12.40 -20.03
N VAL A 778 -17.56 -11.39 -19.61
CA VAL A 778 -18.61 -11.51 -18.56
C VAL A 778 -19.93 -12.11 -19.08
N GLY A 779 -20.00 -12.40 -20.39
CA GLY A 779 -21.14 -13.06 -21.01
C GLY A 779 -21.40 -14.47 -20.48
N SER A 780 -20.41 -15.12 -19.88
CA SER A 780 -20.56 -16.37 -19.14
C SER A 780 -19.97 -16.23 -17.74
N PRO A 781 -20.58 -16.83 -16.70
CA PRO A 781 -20.08 -16.73 -15.33
C PRO A 781 -18.78 -17.53 -15.13
N HIS A 782 -18.43 -18.40 -16.09
CA HIS A 782 -17.29 -19.31 -16.04
C HIS A 782 -16.11 -18.88 -16.91
N THR A 783 -16.21 -17.75 -17.62
CA THR A 783 -15.14 -17.20 -18.46
C THR A 783 -14.36 -16.09 -17.76
N LEU A 784 -14.58 -15.92 -16.46
CA LEU A 784 -13.95 -14.90 -15.64
C LEU A 784 -12.47 -15.18 -15.35
N CYS A 785 -12.05 -16.44 -15.26
CA CYS A 785 -10.64 -16.85 -15.17
C CYS A 785 -10.38 -18.18 -15.90
N PHE A 786 -9.11 -18.57 -16.00
CA PHE A 786 -8.71 -19.80 -16.70
C PHE A 786 -9.22 -21.08 -16.01
N GLN A 787 -9.24 -21.12 -14.67
CA GLN A 787 -9.57 -22.33 -13.91
C GLN A 787 -11.03 -22.71 -14.04
N THR A 788 -11.91 -21.74 -14.30
CA THR A 788 -13.35 -21.98 -14.42
C THR A 788 -13.77 -22.39 -15.83
N LEU A 789 -12.86 -22.41 -16.81
CA LEU A 789 -13.19 -22.79 -18.18
C LEU A 789 -13.77 -24.20 -18.35
N PRO A 790 -13.39 -25.24 -17.57
CA PRO A 790 -14.09 -26.52 -17.61
C PRO A 790 -15.59 -26.40 -17.31
N ASP A 791 -15.98 -25.55 -16.33
CA ASP A 791 -17.39 -25.29 -16.04
C ASP A 791 -18.08 -24.56 -17.20
N HIS A 792 -17.37 -23.68 -17.92
CA HIS A 792 -17.91 -23.04 -19.13
C HIS A 792 -18.28 -24.10 -20.18
N TRP A 793 -17.38 -25.03 -20.49
CA TRP A 793 -17.66 -26.06 -21.50
C TRP A 793 -18.74 -27.04 -21.06
N ARG A 794 -18.81 -27.39 -19.76
CA ARG A 794 -19.93 -28.16 -19.20
C ARG A 794 -21.25 -27.42 -19.38
N LEU A 795 -21.30 -26.12 -19.09
CA LEU A 795 -22.49 -25.28 -19.30
C LEU A 795 -22.93 -25.28 -20.77
N ILE A 796 -21.99 -25.10 -21.71
CA ILE A 796 -22.28 -25.11 -23.14
C ILE A 796 -22.76 -26.49 -23.62
N GLU A 797 -22.16 -27.58 -23.15
CA GLU A 797 -22.60 -28.94 -23.47
C GLU A 797 -24.02 -29.20 -22.95
N THR A 798 -24.30 -28.78 -21.72
CA THR A 798 -25.61 -28.90 -21.06
C THR A 798 -26.68 -28.10 -21.81
N LEU A 799 -26.38 -26.86 -22.22
CA LEU A 799 -27.25 -26.07 -23.08
C LEU A 799 -27.49 -26.73 -24.45
N GLY A 800 -26.44 -27.31 -25.05
CA GLY A 800 -26.55 -28.02 -26.33
C GLY A 800 -27.43 -29.27 -26.29
N LYS A 801 -27.56 -29.91 -25.12
CA LYS A 801 -28.45 -31.07 -24.87
C LYS A 801 -29.87 -30.67 -24.50
N SER A 802 -30.10 -29.41 -24.17
CA SER A 802 -31.41 -28.91 -23.76
C SER A 802 -32.32 -28.83 -24.98
N ALA A 803 -33.49 -29.45 -24.92
CA ALA A 803 -34.54 -29.13 -25.90
C ALA A 803 -34.94 -27.68 -25.66
N THR A 804 -34.62 -26.78 -26.59
CA THR A 804 -35.14 -25.40 -26.60
C THR A 804 -36.65 -25.47 -26.78
N ARG A 805 -37.39 -25.72 -25.69
CA ARG A 805 -38.77 -25.27 -25.60
C ARG A 805 -38.73 -23.76 -25.79
N ALA A 806 -39.58 -23.23 -26.64
CA ALA A 806 -39.76 -21.79 -26.76
C ALA A 806 -40.19 -21.28 -25.38
N SER A 807 -39.23 -20.86 -24.55
CA SER A 807 -39.52 -20.29 -23.25
C SER A 807 -39.89 -18.83 -23.45
N GLU A 808 -41.05 -18.47 -22.90
CA GLU A 808 -41.52 -17.09 -22.86
C GLU A 808 -40.52 -16.23 -22.07
N ASN A 809 -40.42 -14.95 -22.45
CA ASN A 809 -39.64 -13.99 -21.69
C ASN A 809 -40.21 -13.87 -20.28
N LEU A 810 -39.42 -14.24 -19.27
CA LEU A 810 -39.79 -14.17 -17.86
C LEU A 810 -39.81 -12.74 -17.33
N LEU A 811 -39.09 -11.82 -18.01
CA LEU A 811 -39.06 -10.42 -17.62
C LEU A 811 -40.27 -9.68 -18.18
N THR A 812 -41.17 -9.25 -17.31
CA THR A 812 -42.35 -8.48 -17.71
C THR A 812 -41.98 -7.04 -18.08
N ASN A 813 -42.48 -6.55 -19.23
CA ASN A 813 -42.26 -5.18 -19.74
C ASN A 813 -40.78 -4.80 -19.93
N GLY A 814 -39.93 -5.76 -20.31
CA GLY A 814 -38.55 -5.51 -20.71
C GLY A 814 -38.39 -4.99 -22.14
N ASP A 815 -39.45 -5.06 -22.96
CA ASP A 815 -39.55 -4.39 -24.27
C ASP A 815 -39.72 -2.87 -24.16
N PHE A 816 -40.13 -2.37 -22.98
CA PHE A 816 -40.39 -0.96 -22.69
C PHE A 816 -41.50 -0.31 -23.53
N GLU A 817 -42.45 -1.11 -24.06
CA GLU A 817 -43.60 -0.64 -24.86
C GLU A 817 -44.74 -0.04 -24.00
N VAL A 818 -44.38 0.70 -22.96
CA VAL A 818 -45.30 1.38 -22.04
C VAL A 818 -45.44 2.86 -22.38
N LEU A 819 -46.50 3.52 -21.90
CA LEU A 819 -46.77 4.93 -22.21
C LEU A 819 -45.74 5.90 -21.62
N ASP A 820 -45.34 5.68 -20.37
CA ASP A 820 -44.46 6.56 -19.63
C ASP A 820 -43.72 5.81 -18.50
N PHE A 821 -42.73 6.48 -17.90
CA PHE A 821 -41.94 5.91 -16.81
C PHE A 821 -42.77 5.62 -15.53
N PRO A 822 -43.72 6.47 -15.10
CA PRO A 822 -44.61 6.12 -13.98
C PRO A 822 -45.42 4.84 -14.19
N THR A 823 -45.81 4.53 -15.43
CA THR A 823 -46.46 3.26 -15.76
C THR A 823 -45.50 2.09 -15.60
N LEU A 824 -44.23 2.23 -16.02
CA LEU A 824 -43.20 1.20 -15.83
C LEU A 824 -42.99 0.87 -14.34
N LEU A 825 -42.98 1.89 -13.47
CA LEU A 825 -42.85 1.69 -12.02
C LEU A 825 -44.04 0.94 -11.41
N ARG A 826 -45.27 1.23 -11.87
CA ARG A 826 -46.48 0.48 -11.43
C ARG A 826 -46.45 -1.00 -11.84
N LEU A 827 -45.67 -1.32 -12.87
CA LEU A 827 -45.50 -2.68 -13.39
C LEU A 827 -44.33 -3.43 -12.72
N GLY A 828 -43.81 -2.92 -11.61
CA GLY A 828 -42.87 -3.64 -10.73
C GLY A 828 -41.41 -3.22 -10.85
N TRP A 829 -41.06 -2.35 -11.79
CA TRP A 829 -39.74 -1.74 -11.84
C TRP A 829 -39.55 -0.77 -10.66
N GLN A 830 -38.36 -0.74 -10.09
CA GLN A 830 -38.06 0.08 -8.91
C GLN A 830 -36.91 1.04 -9.23
N SER A 831 -37.03 2.29 -8.78
CA SER A 831 -35.95 3.27 -8.85
C SER A 831 -35.47 3.58 -7.44
N ALA A 832 -34.17 3.42 -7.18
CA ALA A 832 -33.62 3.78 -5.89
C ALA A 832 -33.54 5.31 -5.77
N PRO A 833 -33.94 5.90 -4.62
CA PRO A 833 -33.77 7.33 -4.39
C PRO A 833 -32.27 7.65 -4.25
N THR A 834 -31.77 8.51 -5.13
CA THR A 834 -30.38 8.97 -5.10
C THR A 834 -30.33 10.47 -4.82
N THR A 835 -29.47 10.88 -3.88
CA THR A 835 -29.17 12.30 -3.67
C THR A 835 -28.19 12.75 -4.75
N LEU A 836 -28.66 13.56 -5.71
CA LEU A 836 -27.83 14.03 -6.81
C LEU A 836 -26.83 15.10 -6.31
N PRO A 837 -25.57 15.09 -6.82
CA PRO A 837 -24.63 16.17 -6.58
C PRO A 837 -25.15 17.52 -7.10
N THR A 838 -24.74 18.61 -6.44
CA THR A 838 -25.12 19.98 -6.84
C THR A 838 -24.73 20.26 -8.30
N GLY A 839 -25.68 20.75 -9.10
CA GLY A 839 -25.45 21.07 -10.51
C GLY A 839 -25.57 19.88 -11.46
N VAL A 840 -26.15 18.77 -11.02
CA VAL A 840 -26.44 17.58 -11.83
C VAL A 840 -27.94 17.34 -11.85
N ARG A 841 -28.49 17.11 -13.05
CA ARG A 841 -29.85 16.63 -13.25
C ARG A 841 -29.82 15.24 -13.85
N ALA A 842 -30.66 14.36 -13.32
CA ALA A 842 -30.84 13.01 -13.80
C ALA A 842 -32.33 12.77 -14.11
N ALA A 843 -32.62 12.04 -15.18
CA ALA A 843 -33.97 11.66 -15.54
C ALA A 843 -34.01 10.26 -16.17
N VAL A 844 -35.08 9.54 -15.88
CA VAL A 844 -35.43 8.27 -16.53
C VAL A 844 -36.72 8.48 -17.31
N GLN A 845 -36.73 8.11 -18.59
CA GLN A 845 -37.83 8.38 -19.51
C GLN A 845 -38.12 7.17 -20.39
N ILE A 846 -39.37 7.06 -20.83
CA ILE A 846 -39.77 6.16 -21.93
C ILE A 846 -40.02 7.04 -23.15
N LEU A 847 -39.37 6.71 -24.27
CA LEU A 847 -39.48 7.48 -25.51
C LEU A 847 -39.37 6.59 -26.75
N ASN A 848 -39.68 7.13 -27.92
CA ASN A 848 -39.55 6.38 -29.17
C ASN A 848 -38.08 6.14 -29.51
N ALA A 849 -37.70 4.88 -29.74
CA ALA A 849 -36.32 4.49 -30.00
C ALA A 849 -35.81 5.17 -31.28
N THR A 850 -34.62 5.79 -31.22
CA THR A 850 -34.03 6.35 -32.44
C THR A 850 -33.44 5.23 -33.28
N GLY A 851 -33.91 5.04 -34.51
CA GLY A 851 -33.37 4.02 -35.43
C GLY A 851 -33.79 2.59 -35.14
N ARG A 852 -34.81 2.38 -34.30
CA ARG A 852 -35.54 1.12 -34.09
C ARG A 852 -37.02 1.44 -34.03
N ASP A 853 -37.86 0.46 -34.35
CA ASP A 853 -39.32 0.59 -34.17
C ASP A 853 -39.67 0.37 -32.70
N GLY A 854 -40.62 1.16 -32.18
CA GLY A 854 -41.10 1.03 -30.80
C GLY A 854 -40.54 2.06 -29.83
N ARG A 855 -40.71 1.78 -28.53
CA ARG A 855 -40.25 2.61 -27.41
C ARG A 855 -39.02 2.00 -26.74
N CYS A 856 -38.27 2.82 -26.02
CA CYS A 856 -37.11 2.39 -25.26
C CYS A 856 -37.02 3.13 -23.92
N LEU A 857 -36.29 2.53 -22.99
CA LEU A 857 -35.91 3.13 -21.72
C LEU A 857 -34.68 4.03 -21.94
N ARG A 858 -34.78 5.32 -21.60
CA ARG A 858 -33.65 6.26 -21.60
C ARG A 858 -33.27 6.67 -20.19
N LEU A 859 -31.97 6.56 -19.91
CA LEU A 859 -31.32 7.14 -18.74
C LEU A 859 -30.48 8.32 -19.21
N VAL A 860 -30.77 9.51 -18.71
CA VAL A 860 -30.00 10.72 -19.04
C VAL A 860 -29.56 11.42 -17.77
N VAL A 861 -28.27 11.75 -17.73
CA VAL A 861 -27.68 12.58 -16.68
C VAL A 861 -26.90 13.69 -17.36
N ALA A 862 -27.22 14.93 -17.02
CA ALA A 862 -26.62 16.11 -17.60
C ALA A 862 -26.26 17.13 -16.51
N PRO A 863 -25.28 18.01 -16.76
CA PRO A 863 -25.08 19.19 -15.93
C PRO A 863 -26.32 20.10 -15.99
N ASP A 864 -26.54 20.85 -14.91
CA ASP A 864 -27.52 21.93 -14.90
C ASP A 864 -27.02 23.11 -15.74
N THR A 865 -27.95 23.79 -16.43
CA THR A 865 -27.65 24.83 -17.44
C THR A 865 -26.88 26.05 -16.95
N ASN A 866 -26.74 26.22 -15.63
CA ASN A 866 -26.09 27.37 -15.00
C ASN A 866 -24.86 27.01 -14.14
N ASN A 867 -24.46 25.74 -14.08
CA ASN A 867 -23.29 25.29 -13.31
C ASN A 867 -22.23 24.72 -14.24
N ASP A 868 -20.96 24.89 -13.86
CA ASP A 868 -19.88 24.14 -14.48
C ASP A 868 -20.16 22.64 -14.31
N SER A 869 -19.95 21.88 -15.39
CA SER A 869 -20.12 20.42 -15.32
C SER A 869 -19.17 19.88 -14.26
N PRO A 870 -19.65 19.14 -13.24
CA PRO A 870 -18.74 18.51 -12.31
C PRO A 870 -17.82 17.60 -13.11
N SER A 871 -16.51 17.78 -12.90
CA SER A 871 -15.49 16.98 -13.58
C SER A 871 -15.56 15.51 -13.17
N MET A 872 -16.28 15.18 -12.09
CA MET A 872 -16.32 13.85 -11.49
C MET A 872 -17.56 13.64 -10.62
N LEU A 873 -17.98 12.38 -10.55
CA LEU A 873 -19.15 11.91 -9.85
C LEU A 873 -18.78 10.65 -9.06
N ASP A 874 -18.91 10.74 -7.74
CA ASP A 874 -18.40 9.73 -6.80
C ASP A 874 -19.48 8.73 -6.36
N THR A 875 -20.71 8.90 -6.85
CA THR A 875 -21.88 8.10 -6.46
C THR A 875 -22.72 7.72 -7.68
N PRO A 876 -23.37 6.55 -7.68
CA PRO A 876 -24.34 6.19 -8.71
C PRO A 876 -25.46 7.24 -8.75
N LEU A 877 -25.87 7.67 -9.94
CA LEU A 877 -26.80 8.79 -10.14
C LEU A 877 -28.22 8.32 -10.44
N ILE A 878 -28.34 7.19 -11.12
CA ILE A 878 -29.61 6.52 -11.40
C ILE A 878 -29.39 5.04 -11.13
N THR A 879 -30.23 4.43 -10.30
CA THR A 879 -30.29 2.99 -10.14
C THR A 879 -31.72 2.53 -10.36
N LEU A 880 -31.88 1.61 -11.32
CA LEU A 880 -33.17 1.07 -11.73
C LEU A 880 -33.10 -0.46 -11.66
N SER A 881 -33.97 -1.07 -10.87
CA SER A 881 -34.06 -2.51 -10.69
C SER A 881 -35.31 -3.07 -11.38
N ALA A 882 -35.11 -4.15 -12.12
CA ALA A 882 -36.17 -4.88 -12.80
C ALA A 882 -36.98 -5.72 -11.79
N PRO A 883 -38.25 -6.08 -12.10
CA PRO A 883 -39.04 -6.99 -11.28
C PRO A 883 -38.31 -8.31 -11.02
N PRO A 884 -38.31 -8.85 -9.79
CA PRO A 884 -37.66 -10.12 -9.49
C PRO A 884 -38.36 -11.29 -10.17
N ILE A 885 -37.56 -12.22 -10.71
CA ILE A 885 -38.00 -13.42 -11.42
C ILE A 885 -37.73 -14.63 -10.54
N ALA A 886 -38.74 -15.48 -10.33
CA ALA A 886 -38.55 -16.74 -9.61
C ALA A 886 -37.77 -17.73 -10.49
N VAL A 887 -36.72 -18.33 -9.93
CA VAL A 887 -35.85 -19.28 -10.63
C VAL A 887 -35.58 -20.50 -9.75
N GLN A 888 -35.35 -21.64 -10.41
CA GLN A 888 -35.11 -22.93 -9.77
C GLN A 888 -33.64 -23.34 -9.93
N ALA A 889 -33.12 -24.07 -8.95
CA ALA A 889 -31.78 -24.62 -8.98
C ALA A 889 -31.57 -25.50 -10.24
N GLY A 890 -30.47 -25.27 -10.95
CA GLY A 890 -30.12 -25.94 -12.20
C GLY A 890 -30.64 -25.24 -13.46
N GLN A 891 -31.50 -24.22 -13.34
CA GLN A 891 -31.90 -23.42 -14.50
C GLN A 891 -30.74 -22.57 -15.02
N VAL A 892 -30.67 -22.44 -16.35
CA VAL A 892 -29.76 -21.52 -17.01
C VAL A 892 -30.55 -20.36 -17.61
N LEU A 893 -30.30 -19.15 -17.13
CA LEU A 893 -30.93 -17.94 -17.61
C LEU A 893 -30.10 -17.37 -18.77
N HIS A 894 -30.75 -17.15 -19.90
CA HIS A 894 -30.22 -16.40 -21.02
C HIS A 894 -30.82 -15.00 -21.01
N ILE A 895 -29.99 -14.01 -20.69
CA ILE A 895 -30.36 -12.61 -20.65
C ILE A 895 -29.86 -11.94 -21.92
N SER A 896 -30.73 -11.25 -22.64
CA SER A 896 -30.35 -10.54 -23.85
C SER A 896 -31.04 -9.19 -23.96
N GLY A 897 -30.44 -8.27 -24.71
CA GLY A 897 -31.08 -6.98 -24.97
C GLY A 897 -30.25 -6.08 -25.85
N TRP A 898 -30.74 -4.86 -26.04
CA TRP A 898 -30.11 -3.84 -26.86
C TRP A 898 -29.76 -2.62 -26.02
N VAL A 899 -28.58 -2.08 -26.27
CA VAL A 899 -28.09 -0.86 -25.63
C VAL A 899 -27.56 0.10 -26.68
N ARG A 900 -27.79 1.39 -26.47
CA ARG A 900 -27.22 2.48 -27.26
C ARG A 900 -26.71 3.55 -26.32
N VAL A 901 -25.45 3.94 -26.51
CA VAL A 901 -24.83 5.04 -25.78
C VAL A 901 -24.83 6.24 -26.70
N ALA A 902 -25.86 7.08 -26.59
CA ALA A 902 -26.08 8.22 -27.50
C ALA A 902 -25.01 9.31 -27.33
N SER A 903 -24.55 9.52 -26.09
CA SER A 903 -23.40 10.36 -25.76
C SER A 903 -22.44 9.61 -24.83
N ALA A 904 -21.14 9.73 -25.06
CA ALA A 904 -20.13 9.10 -24.22
C ALA A 904 -20.33 9.52 -22.74
N ILE A 905 -20.19 8.55 -21.84
CA ILE A 905 -20.41 8.75 -20.42
C ILE A 905 -19.13 9.30 -19.80
N THR A 906 -19.25 10.46 -19.17
CA THR A 906 -18.12 11.21 -18.58
C THR A 906 -18.34 11.40 -17.08
N GLY A 907 -17.29 11.78 -16.35
CA GLY A 907 -17.37 12.00 -14.90
C GLY A 907 -17.36 10.72 -14.05
N SER A 908 -17.42 9.52 -14.65
CA SER A 908 -17.20 8.23 -13.97
C SER A 908 -16.57 7.21 -14.93
N PHE A 909 -15.72 6.32 -14.38
CA PHE A 909 -15.11 5.19 -15.09
C PHE A 909 -16.01 3.95 -15.16
N ASP A 910 -17.03 3.87 -14.30
CA ASP A 910 -17.97 2.74 -14.31
C ASP A 910 -19.00 2.85 -15.45
N GLY A 911 -19.18 4.06 -16.01
CA GLY A 911 -20.10 4.31 -17.12
C GLY A 911 -21.55 4.00 -16.76
N VAL A 912 -22.23 3.23 -17.62
CA VAL A 912 -23.52 2.60 -17.30
C VAL A 912 -23.30 1.10 -17.13
N THR A 913 -23.87 0.54 -16.07
CA THR A 913 -23.69 -0.87 -15.72
C THR A 913 -25.01 -1.63 -15.74
N LEU A 914 -25.01 -2.84 -16.31
CA LEU A 914 -26.08 -3.83 -16.14
C LEU A 914 -25.53 -4.99 -15.31
N SER A 915 -26.03 -5.15 -14.08
CA SER A 915 -25.63 -6.19 -13.13
C SER A 915 -26.81 -7.07 -12.72
N ASP A 916 -26.50 -8.26 -12.24
CA ASP A 916 -27.47 -9.18 -11.65
C ASP A 916 -27.07 -9.57 -10.22
N ASN A 917 -28.01 -10.13 -9.47
CA ASN A 917 -27.77 -10.55 -8.08
C ASN A 917 -27.04 -11.90 -7.93
N PHE A 918 -26.73 -12.62 -9.02
CA PHE A 918 -25.94 -13.85 -8.95
C PHE A 918 -24.44 -13.54 -9.03
N THR A 919 -24.04 -12.74 -10.01
CA THR A 919 -22.63 -12.41 -10.25
C THR A 919 -22.23 -11.02 -9.75
N GLY A 920 -23.19 -10.21 -9.30
CA GLY A 920 -22.96 -8.90 -8.73
C GLY A 920 -22.22 -7.95 -9.69
N ARG A 921 -21.28 -7.17 -9.14
CA ARG A 921 -20.49 -6.19 -9.92
C ARG A 921 -19.42 -6.85 -10.79
N SER A 922 -18.89 -8.03 -10.43
CA SER A 922 -17.85 -8.70 -11.22
C SER A 922 -18.38 -9.23 -12.56
N GLY A 923 -19.63 -9.69 -12.60
CA GLY A 923 -20.28 -10.10 -13.85
C GLY A 923 -21.03 -8.98 -14.59
N ALA A 924 -20.93 -7.74 -14.11
CA ALA A 924 -21.67 -6.62 -14.67
C ALA A 924 -21.10 -6.18 -16.03
N TRP A 925 -22.00 -5.87 -16.96
CA TRP A 925 -21.65 -5.24 -18.22
C TRP A 925 -21.46 -3.75 -18.04
N HIS A 926 -20.40 -3.18 -18.61
CA HIS A 926 -20.10 -1.76 -18.54
C HIS A 926 -20.06 -1.17 -19.96
N TRP A 927 -20.73 -0.04 -20.15
CA TRP A 927 -20.64 0.75 -21.37
C TRP A 927 -20.29 2.20 -21.04
N GLN A 928 -19.41 2.81 -21.85
CA GLN A 928 -18.94 4.17 -21.61
C GLN A 928 -18.83 4.98 -22.91
N GLU A 929 -18.25 4.39 -23.95
CA GLU A 929 -18.06 5.04 -25.24
C GLU A 929 -19.38 5.22 -26.00
N LYS A 930 -19.46 6.30 -26.79
CA LYS A 930 -20.57 6.52 -27.73
C LYS A 930 -20.65 5.38 -28.73
N ARG A 931 -21.80 4.73 -28.82
CA ARG A 931 -22.06 3.60 -29.72
C ARG A 931 -23.51 3.58 -30.15
N GLU A 932 -23.75 3.20 -31.40
CA GLU A 932 -25.10 2.88 -31.88
C GLU A 932 -25.61 1.57 -31.27
N TRP A 933 -26.86 1.22 -31.54
CA TRP A 933 -27.52 0.03 -30.99
C TRP A 933 -26.68 -1.23 -31.15
N GLN A 934 -26.31 -1.81 -30.01
CA GLN A 934 -25.56 -3.06 -29.92
C GLN A 934 -26.37 -4.07 -29.11
N ARG A 935 -26.47 -5.29 -29.63
CA ARG A 935 -27.04 -6.42 -28.88
C ARG A 935 -26.00 -6.95 -27.88
N PHE A 936 -26.42 -7.16 -26.64
CA PHE A 936 -25.67 -7.88 -25.63
C PHE A 936 -26.41 -9.16 -25.24
N GLU A 937 -25.64 -10.13 -24.75
CA GLU A 937 -26.15 -11.43 -24.30
C GLU A 937 -25.27 -11.94 -23.16
N MET A 938 -25.90 -12.56 -22.16
CA MET A 938 -25.20 -13.20 -21.07
C MET A 938 -25.98 -14.41 -20.54
N LEU A 939 -25.23 -15.39 -20.04
CA LEU A 939 -25.75 -16.59 -19.40
C LEU A 939 -25.54 -16.50 -17.89
N ARG A 940 -26.49 -17.03 -17.12
CA ARG A 940 -26.40 -17.17 -15.66
C ARG A 940 -26.93 -18.54 -15.24
N GLU A 941 -26.27 -19.17 -14.29
CA GLU A 941 -26.72 -20.44 -13.72
C GLU A 941 -27.34 -20.17 -12.35
N ALA A 942 -28.56 -20.66 -12.12
CA ALA A 942 -29.19 -20.63 -10.82
C ALA A 942 -28.71 -21.81 -9.98
N TYR A 943 -27.90 -21.53 -8.95
CA TYR A 943 -27.37 -22.57 -8.06
C TYR A 943 -28.37 -23.02 -6.99
N GLN A 944 -29.34 -22.17 -6.67
CA GLN A 944 -30.36 -22.41 -5.66
C GLN A 944 -31.68 -21.80 -6.09
N ASP A 945 -32.78 -22.32 -5.55
CA ASP A 945 -34.10 -21.73 -5.73
C ASP A 945 -34.10 -20.31 -5.12
N GLY A 946 -34.67 -19.34 -5.83
CA GLY A 946 -34.67 -17.97 -5.34
C GLY A 946 -35.21 -16.96 -6.34
N LEU A 947 -34.90 -15.70 -6.08
CA LEU A 947 -35.25 -14.58 -6.94
C LEU A 947 -34.01 -14.12 -7.72
N PHE A 948 -34.17 -13.96 -9.03
CA PHE A 948 -33.21 -13.34 -9.92
C PHE A 948 -33.66 -11.91 -10.23
N ALA A 949 -32.75 -10.93 -10.17
CA ALA A 949 -33.06 -9.55 -10.47
C ALA A 949 -31.92 -8.87 -11.24
N LEU A 950 -32.30 -8.06 -12.23
CA LEU A 950 -31.40 -7.20 -13.00
C LEU A 950 -31.43 -5.78 -12.46
N THR A 951 -30.28 -5.11 -12.46
CA THR A 951 -30.15 -3.71 -12.05
C THR A 951 -29.33 -2.94 -13.08
N ILE A 952 -29.88 -1.83 -13.56
CA ILE A 952 -29.23 -0.86 -14.44
C ILE A 952 -28.80 0.32 -13.57
N THR A 953 -27.51 0.69 -13.62
CA THR A 953 -26.98 1.82 -12.87
C THR A 953 -26.21 2.78 -13.77
N MET A 954 -26.53 4.07 -13.71
CA MET A 954 -25.81 5.15 -14.38
C MET A 954 -24.88 5.84 -13.38
N HIS A 955 -23.57 5.82 -13.64
CA HIS A 955 -22.57 6.40 -12.73
C HIS A 955 -22.05 7.76 -13.19
N GLY A 956 -22.21 8.11 -14.47
CA GLY A 956 -21.65 9.34 -15.06
C GLY A 956 -22.67 10.24 -15.75
N LEU A 957 -22.18 11.35 -16.30
CA LEU A 957 -22.93 12.25 -17.19
C LEU A 957 -22.99 11.65 -18.59
N GLY A 958 -24.19 11.42 -19.11
CA GLY A 958 -24.38 10.84 -20.43
C GLY A 958 -25.83 10.50 -20.74
N ASP A 959 -26.05 9.86 -21.89
CA ASP A 959 -27.35 9.52 -22.44
C ASP A 959 -27.31 8.09 -22.98
N VAL A 960 -28.06 7.21 -22.34
CA VAL A 960 -28.07 5.77 -22.62
C VAL A 960 -29.50 5.30 -22.82
N GLN A 961 -29.68 4.43 -23.81
CA GLN A 961 -30.97 3.83 -24.15
C GLN A 961 -30.88 2.30 -24.07
N PHE A 962 -31.88 1.66 -23.48
CA PHE A 962 -32.06 0.22 -23.42
C PHE A 962 -33.39 -0.18 -24.07
N ASP A 963 -33.38 -1.29 -24.80
CA ASP A 963 -34.54 -1.82 -25.50
C ASP A 963 -34.50 -3.37 -25.50
N HIS A 964 -35.67 -4.01 -25.53
CA HIS A 964 -35.84 -5.46 -25.67
C HIS A 964 -35.02 -6.26 -24.67
N LEU A 965 -35.09 -5.91 -23.39
CA LEU A 965 -34.49 -6.68 -22.32
C LEU A 965 -35.31 -7.95 -22.07
N GLU A 966 -34.69 -9.10 -22.30
CA GLU A 966 -35.32 -10.41 -22.19
C GLU A 966 -34.55 -11.30 -21.23
N VAL A 967 -35.27 -12.08 -20.43
CA VAL A 967 -34.72 -13.15 -19.58
C VAL A 967 -35.45 -14.43 -19.92
N ILE A 968 -34.73 -15.36 -20.55
CA ILE A 968 -35.26 -16.64 -21.00
C ILE A 968 -34.64 -17.73 -20.13
N ALA A 969 -35.45 -18.48 -19.40
CA ALA A 969 -34.94 -19.65 -18.66
C ALA A 969 -34.87 -20.87 -19.57
N HIS A 970 -33.77 -21.61 -19.42
CA HIS A 970 -33.56 -22.93 -19.99
C HIS A 970 -33.52 -23.95 -18.85
N ASP A 971 -34.31 -25.00 -18.97
CA ASP A 971 -34.30 -26.16 -18.06
C ASP A 971 -33.46 -27.26 -18.70
N PRO A 972 -32.13 -27.29 -18.49
CA PRO A 972 -31.35 -28.40 -18.98
C PRO A 972 -31.81 -29.70 -18.32
N PRO A 973 -31.79 -30.84 -19.04
CA PRO A 973 -32.03 -32.13 -18.42
C PRO A 973 -30.98 -32.30 -17.31
N GLY A 974 -31.44 -32.30 -16.05
CA GLY A 974 -30.55 -32.24 -14.90
C GLY A 974 -29.53 -33.38 -14.90
N GLU A 975 -28.39 -33.15 -14.24
CA GLU A 975 -27.51 -34.23 -13.79
C GLU A 975 -28.29 -35.08 -12.78
N SER A 976 -29.05 -36.05 -13.29
CA SER A 976 -29.68 -37.05 -12.43
C SER A 976 -28.58 -37.76 -11.67
N ARG A 977 -28.70 -37.72 -10.33
CA ARG A 977 -28.07 -38.66 -9.41
C ARG A 977 -27.95 -40.02 -10.08
N LEU A 978 -26.74 -40.58 -10.05
CA LEU A 978 -26.39 -41.97 -10.34
C LEU A 978 -27.60 -42.90 -10.16
N ALA A 979 -28.31 -43.15 -11.26
CA ALA A 979 -29.27 -44.23 -11.36
C ALA A 979 -28.54 -45.36 -12.05
N THR A 980 -28.11 -46.33 -11.26
CA THR A 980 -27.78 -47.69 -11.70
C THR A 980 -28.85 -48.19 -12.66
N HIS A 981 -28.55 -48.26 -13.95
CA HIS A 981 -29.16 -49.22 -14.85
C HIS A 981 -28.15 -49.71 -15.87
N THR A 982 -27.86 -51.00 -15.74
CA THR A 982 -27.15 -51.89 -16.64
C THR A 982 -27.90 -52.03 -17.97
N GLU A 983 -27.14 -52.36 -19.03
CA GLU A 983 -27.56 -52.84 -20.36
C GLU A 983 -28.10 -51.77 -21.33
N SER A 984 -27.73 -51.70 -22.60
CA SER A 984 -26.99 -52.62 -23.48
C SER A 984 -26.32 -51.82 -24.61
N ALA A 985 -25.17 -52.33 -25.07
CA ALA A 985 -24.36 -51.73 -26.11
C ALA A 985 -24.99 -51.86 -27.50
N THR A 986 -24.93 -50.79 -28.30
CA THR A 986 -24.86 -50.85 -29.76
C THR A 986 -23.81 -49.85 -30.24
N GLU A 987 -22.96 -50.30 -31.16
CA GLU A 987 -21.74 -49.64 -31.63
C GLU A 987 -21.99 -48.29 -32.36
N PRO A 988 -20.99 -47.38 -32.38
CA PRO A 988 -21.14 -46.05 -32.98
C PRO A 988 -20.74 -46.05 -34.47
N GLU A 989 -21.64 -45.56 -35.34
CA GLU A 989 -21.29 -45.19 -36.70
C GLU A 989 -20.54 -43.85 -36.76
N SER A 990 -19.35 -43.93 -37.35
CA SER A 990 -18.53 -42.94 -38.07
C SER A 990 -18.46 -41.46 -37.61
N ARG A 991 -17.22 -41.08 -37.29
CA ARG A 991 -16.70 -39.71 -37.10
C ARG A 991 -16.92 -38.82 -38.33
N ALA A 992 -17.84 -37.87 -38.25
CA ALA A 992 -17.79 -36.63 -39.02
C ALA A 992 -18.57 -35.50 -38.30
N GLY A 993 -17.88 -34.40 -37.98
CA GLY A 993 -18.50 -33.08 -37.72
C GLY A 993 -19.07 -32.77 -36.32
N ARG A 994 -18.26 -32.78 -35.25
CA ARG A 994 -18.68 -32.37 -33.88
C ARG A 994 -18.68 -30.85 -33.59
N PHE A 995 -18.53 -29.97 -34.59
CA PHE A 995 -18.50 -28.50 -34.38
C PHE A 995 -19.81 -27.76 -34.73
N ASP A 996 -20.91 -28.47 -34.97
CA ASP A 996 -22.19 -27.89 -35.41
C ASP A 996 -23.22 -27.62 -34.28
N LEU A 997 -22.81 -27.73 -33.00
CA LEU A 997 -23.67 -27.58 -31.81
C LEU A 997 -24.35 -26.19 -31.69
N TRP A 998 -23.88 -25.18 -32.43
CA TRP A 998 -24.43 -23.82 -32.41
C TRP A 998 -25.58 -23.60 -33.38
N LYS A 999 -25.99 -24.62 -34.16
CA LYS A 999 -27.13 -24.54 -35.09
C LYS A 999 -28.51 -24.67 -34.40
N HIS A 1000 -28.55 -24.99 -33.11
CA HIS A 1000 -29.78 -25.17 -32.33
C HIS A 1000 -30.17 -23.97 -31.44
N LEU A 1001 -29.36 -22.90 -31.45
CA LEU A 1001 -29.75 -21.57 -30.99
C LEU A 1001 -30.50 -20.84 -32.12
N PRO A 1002 -31.45 -19.93 -31.83
CA PRO A 1002 -32.08 -19.11 -32.87
C PRO A 1002 -31.00 -18.43 -33.72
N LYS A 1003 -31.13 -18.58 -35.05
CA LYS A 1003 -30.10 -18.25 -36.04
C LYS A 1003 -29.49 -16.86 -35.81
N LEU A 1004 -28.20 -16.83 -35.48
CA LEU A 1004 -27.33 -15.66 -35.47
C LEU A 1004 -27.41 -14.95 -36.84
N PRO A 1005 -27.72 -13.64 -36.92
CA PRO A 1005 -27.46 -12.88 -38.12
C PRO A 1005 -25.95 -12.75 -38.29
N GLN A 1006 -25.44 -13.35 -39.38
CA GLN A 1006 -24.07 -13.14 -39.83
C GLN A 1006 -23.84 -11.63 -40.04
N ARG A 1007 -22.66 -11.14 -39.63
CA ARG A 1007 -22.14 -9.81 -39.95
C ARG A 1007 -22.38 -9.52 -41.43
N THR A 1008 -23.30 -8.60 -41.76
CA THR A 1008 -23.25 -7.90 -43.04
C THR A 1008 -22.02 -6.98 -43.03
N LYS A 1009 -21.27 -7.03 -44.13
CA LYS A 1009 -19.97 -6.39 -44.37
C LYS A 1009 -19.89 -4.92 -43.97
#